data_AF-A0A7V8AJY6-F1
#
_entry.id   AF-A0A7V8AJY6-F1
#
_cell.length_a   1.000
_cell.length_b   1.000
_cell.length_c   1.000
_cell.angle_alpha   90.00
_cell.angle_beta   90.00
_cell.angle_gamma   90.00
#
_symmetry.space_group_name_H-M   'P 1'
#
loop_
_entity.id
_entity.type
_entity.pdbx_description
1 polymer ?
#
loop_
_entity_poly.entity_id
_entity_poly.type
_entity_poly.pdbx_seq_one_letter_code
_entity_poly.pdbx_strand_id
1 'polypeptide(L)'
;MVTKIPRFAFEKFPDTEPLLTTSMKSVGEVMAIGRTFPEGLQKALRSLETGLTGLNEVDIPGVSAADQKDAIIAALSQPRPDRILVIAQAFRHGLEVAEIHARCHYDPWFLEQIKAIVAAEANVRANGLPIDAPGLRRLKATGFSDQRLAELSGKTDTETAFRRMVLDVHPVYKRIDTCGAEFSSRTPYLYSCYEGDGVSPPECEADPSPRDKVVILGGGPNRIGQGIEFDYCCCHAAFALREAGWETIMVNCNPETVSTDYDTSDRLYFEPLTAEDVAALIRREQSRGRLLGVIVQLGGQTPLKLSQALEKAGIPILGTSPDAIDLAEDRERFQIFLQRLALRQPANGTARSVAEARIVAARIGYPVVLRPSYVLGGRAMRIVYGEEALNGYMTHAVKASGDDPVLIDHYLENAIEMDVDALADGKDVYVAGIMQHIEEAGIHSGDSACTLPPYNLRPAMIEEIKRQTRLLARELRVVGLMNVQFAIKDDVLYVLEVNPRASRTVPFVAKATGVPVAKIAARVMAGEALASFDLAEKIPAHVAVKEAVFPFARFPNVDTILGPEMKSTGEVMGIDVDFRRAFAKSQLGAGTHLPTSGTVFLSVKDRDKPELAELAQRLVGLGFKLAGTRGTARYL
;
A
#
# COMPACT_ATOMS: atom_id res chain seq x y z
N MET A 1 4.74 5.92 26.41
CA MET A 1 5.87 5.24 25.75
C MET A 1 5.62 5.16 24.27
N VAL A 2 6.67 5.40 23.48
CA VAL A 2 6.61 5.37 22.02
C VAL A 2 7.40 4.16 21.53
N THR A 3 6.79 3.35 20.68
CA THR A 3 7.43 2.18 20.06
C THR A 3 7.44 2.36 18.55
N LYS A 4 8.61 2.27 17.94
CA LYS A 4 8.79 2.30 16.49
C LYS A 4 9.23 0.92 15.99
N ILE A 5 8.65 0.45 14.89
CA ILE A 5 9.08 -0.78 14.23
C ILE A 5 9.31 -0.51 12.73
N PRO A 6 10.49 -0.85 12.17
CA PRO A 6 10.75 -0.70 10.75
C PRO A 6 9.92 -1.68 9.90
N ARG A 7 9.47 -1.22 8.73
CA ARG A 7 8.81 -2.02 7.69
C ARG A 7 9.83 -2.43 6.62
N PHE A 8 9.89 -3.70 6.28
CA PHE A 8 10.80 -4.27 5.27
C PHE A 8 10.02 -4.87 4.12
N ALA A 9 10.60 -4.96 2.91
CA ALA A 9 9.94 -5.55 1.74
C ALA A 9 10.77 -6.67 1.09
N PHE A 10 11.41 -7.54 1.89
CA PHE A 10 12.25 -8.63 1.38
C PHE A 10 11.51 -9.62 0.48
N GLU A 11 10.18 -9.73 0.61
CA GLU A 11 9.34 -10.51 -0.28
C GLU A 11 9.43 -10.09 -1.76
N LYS A 12 9.85 -8.84 -2.04
CA LYS A 12 10.09 -8.32 -3.39
C LYS A 12 11.52 -8.54 -3.90
N PHE A 13 12.39 -9.05 -3.03
CA PHE A 13 13.82 -9.26 -3.28
C PHE A 13 14.23 -10.67 -2.81
N PRO A 14 13.65 -11.73 -3.38
CA PRO A 14 13.80 -13.11 -2.87
C PRO A 14 15.24 -13.61 -2.88
N ASP A 15 16.09 -13.07 -3.75
CA ASP A 15 17.51 -13.42 -3.86
C ASP A 15 18.38 -12.76 -2.77
N THR A 16 17.81 -11.82 -2.01
CA THR A 16 18.48 -11.22 -0.85
C THR A 16 17.99 -11.86 0.44
N GLU A 17 18.92 -12.45 1.20
CA GLU A 17 18.61 -12.93 2.54
C GLU A 17 18.13 -11.79 3.45
N PRO A 18 17.07 -12.00 4.25
CA PRO A 18 16.48 -10.99 5.13
C PRO A 18 17.29 -10.80 6.43
N LEU A 19 18.60 -10.68 6.30
CA LEU A 19 19.52 -10.39 7.39
C LEU A 19 19.68 -8.87 7.57
N LEU A 20 19.50 -8.44 8.81
CA LEU A 20 19.66 -7.06 9.26
C LEU A 20 21.10 -6.80 9.68
N THR A 21 21.63 -5.67 9.25
CA THR A 21 23.03 -5.26 9.48
C THR A 21 23.09 -3.74 9.64
N THR A 22 24.29 -3.18 9.68
CA THR A 22 24.53 -1.73 9.79
C THR A 22 24.04 -0.92 8.59
N SER A 23 23.85 -1.56 7.43
CA SER A 23 23.18 -0.96 6.27
C SER A 23 21.67 -1.15 6.33
N MET A 24 20.93 -0.04 6.32
CA MET A 24 19.46 -0.05 6.30
C MET A 24 18.92 -0.75 5.05
N LYS A 25 17.88 -1.56 5.28
CA LYS A 25 17.07 -2.25 4.25
C LYS A 25 15.56 -2.09 4.46
N SER A 26 15.16 -1.34 5.49
CA SER A 26 13.76 -0.98 5.72
C SER A 26 13.30 0.03 4.65
N VAL A 27 12.04 -0.07 4.27
CA VAL A 27 11.39 0.77 3.24
C VAL A 27 10.41 1.78 3.85
N GLY A 28 10.24 1.74 5.17
CA GLY A 28 9.44 2.66 5.96
C GLY A 28 9.40 2.18 7.41
N GLU A 29 8.49 2.74 8.19
CA GLU A 29 8.35 2.44 9.60
C GLU A 29 6.98 2.82 10.13
N VAL A 30 6.63 2.22 11.26
CA VAL A 30 5.43 2.55 12.01
C VAL A 30 5.79 2.97 13.41
N MET A 31 4.98 3.85 13.98
CA MET A 31 5.09 4.27 15.37
C MET A 31 3.77 3.98 16.08
N ALA A 32 3.84 3.68 17.36
CA ALA A 32 2.66 3.60 18.20
C ALA A 32 2.96 4.13 19.60
N ILE A 33 1.91 4.59 20.26
CA ILE A 33 1.99 5.19 21.58
C ILE A 33 1.07 4.42 22.51
N GLY A 34 1.63 3.97 23.63
CA GLY A 34 0.90 3.33 24.72
C GLY A 34 1.38 3.88 26.08
N ARG A 35 0.57 3.73 27.12
CA ARG A 35 0.96 4.08 28.49
C ARG A 35 2.01 3.11 29.04
N THR A 36 2.06 1.89 28.51
CA THR A 36 3.03 0.83 28.86
C THR A 36 3.79 0.33 27.64
N PHE A 37 4.89 -0.40 27.86
CA PHE A 37 5.64 -1.03 26.76
C PHE A 37 4.80 -2.08 26.03
N PRO A 38 4.14 -3.03 26.72
CA PRO A 38 3.27 -3.99 26.04
C PRO A 38 2.23 -3.33 25.15
N GLU A 39 1.59 -2.26 25.64
CA GLU A 39 0.59 -1.54 24.88
C GLU A 39 1.18 -0.91 23.61
N GLY A 40 2.28 -0.17 23.74
CA GLY A 40 2.95 0.45 22.60
C GLY A 40 3.48 -0.58 21.59
N LEU A 41 4.06 -1.69 22.06
CA LEU A 41 4.57 -2.76 21.22
C LEU A 41 3.45 -3.45 20.41
N GLN A 42 2.37 -3.87 21.06
CA GLN A 42 1.29 -4.58 20.38
C GLN A 42 0.51 -3.66 19.43
N LYS A 43 0.40 -2.36 19.73
CA LYS A 43 -0.09 -1.36 18.78
C LYS A 43 0.82 -1.28 17.56
N ALA A 44 2.12 -1.09 17.75
CA ALA A 44 3.07 -0.99 16.64
C ALA A 44 3.07 -2.26 15.75
N LEU A 45 2.99 -3.45 16.34
CA LEU A 45 2.94 -4.71 15.59
C LEU A 45 1.73 -4.79 14.67
N ARG A 46 0.53 -4.47 15.16
CA ARG A 46 -0.68 -4.49 14.31
C ARG A 46 -0.75 -3.33 13.32
N SER A 47 0.01 -2.26 13.55
CA SER A 47 0.15 -1.14 12.60
C SER A 47 1.15 -1.43 11.47
N LEU A 48 1.92 -2.52 11.50
CA LEU A 48 2.93 -2.82 10.47
C LEU A 48 2.36 -3.16 9.08
N GLU A 49 1.04 -3.38 9.01
CA GLU A 49 0.35 -3.73 7.77
C GLU A 49 0.95 -4.99 7.11
N THR A 50 1.36 -5.96 7.94
CA THR A 50 1.90 -7.27 7.54
C THR A 50 0.94 -8.42 7.89
N GLY A 51 -0.26 -8.11 8.40
CA GLY A 51 -1.24 -9.09 8.88
C GLY A 51 -1.05 -9.51 10.34
N LEU A 52 -0.10 -8.90 11.06
CA LEU A 52 0.09 -9.15 12.48
C LEU A 52 -1.06 -8.57 13.30
N THR A 53 -1.49 -9.32 14.31
CA THR A 53 -2.55 -8.95 15.25
C THR A 53 -1.98 -8.72 16.66
N GLY A 54 -0.72 -9.13 16.87
CA GLY A 54 0.07 -8.96 18.09
C GLY A 54 1.40 -9.70 17.92
N LEU A 55 1.82 -10.43 18.97
CA LEU A 55 2.95 -11.36 18.88
C LEU A 55 2.50 -12.67 18.22
N ASN A 56 2.18 -12.69 16.94
CA ASN A 56 1.73 -13.91 16.27
C ASN A 56 2.76 -15.07 16.38
N GLU A 57 2.26 -16.31 16.37
CA GLU A 57 3.09 -17.51 16.30
C GLU A 57 3.85 -17.57 14.97
N VAL A 58 5.09 -18.08 15.00
CA VAL A 58 5.92 -18.28 13.82
C VAL A 58 6.52 -19.67 13.84
N ASP A 59 6.60 -20.29 12.67
CA ASP A 59 7.27 -21.57 12.49
C ASP A 59 8.79 -21.34 12.41
N ILE A 60 9.53 -22.03 13.27
CA ILE A 60 11.00 -21.98 13.29
C ILE A 60 11.52 -23.25 12.60
N PRO A 61 12.18 -23.15 11.42
CA PRO A 61 12.70 -24.32 10.72
C PRO A 61 13.63 -25.17 11.58
N GLY A 62 13.48 -26.49 11.51
CA GLY A 62 14.32 -27.43 12.25
C GLY A 62 13.86 -27.74 13.68
N VAL A 63 12.76 -27.14 14.15
CA VAL A 63 12.13 -27.56 15.42
C VAL A 63 11.49 -28.94 15.25
N SER A 64 12.22 -29.98 15.65
CA SER A 64 11.73 -31.34 15.86
C SER A 64 11.69 -31.65 17.36
N ALA A 65 10.99 -32.71 17.79
CA ALA A 65 10.87 -33.07 19.21
C ALA A 65 12.21 -33.36 19.92
N ALA A 66 13.30 -33.63 19.20
CA ALA A 66 14.61 -33.94 19.78
C ALA A 66 15.55 -32.73 19.88
N ASP A 67 15.52 -31.79 18.91
CA ASP A 67 16.50 -30.69 18.77
C ASP A 67 15.87 -29.27 18.85
N GLN A 68 14.70 -29.17 19.48
CA GLN A 68 13.86 -27.97 19.52
C GLN A 68 14.59 -26.70 20.01
N LYS A 69 15.42 -26.79 21.04
CA LYS A 69 16.09 -25.62 21.63
C LYS A 69 17.21 -25.07 20.73
N ASP A 70 17.97 -25.93 20.06
CA ASP A 70 19.11 -25.51 19.25
C ASP A 70 18.66 -24.76 17.99
N ALA A 71 17.57 -25.21 17.36
CA ALA A 71 16.97 -24.50 16.22
C ALA A 71 16.47 -23.09 16.61
N ILE A 72 15.83 -22.96 17.76
CA ILE A 72 15.35 -21.66 18.29
C ILE A 72 16.54 -20.74 18.61
N ILE A 73 17.59 -21.27 19.25
CA ILE A 73 18.81 -20.53 19.56
C ILE A 73 19.50 -20.02 18.28
N ALA A 74 19.57 -20.85 17.25
CA ALA A 74 20.12 -20.46 15.95
C ALA A 74 19.31 -19.32 15.32
N ALA A 75 17.98 -19.43 15.34
CA ALA A 75 17.10 -18.39 14.80
C ALA A 75 17.22 -17.05 15.59
N LEU A 76 17.28 -17.10 16.93
CA LEU A 76 17.47 -15.91 17.77
C LEU A 76 18.79 -15.18 17.50
N SER A 77 19.83 -15.92 17.12
CA SER A 77 21.16 -15.38 16.83
C SER A 77 21.20 -14.63 15.50
N GLN A 78 20.23 -14.82 14.61
CA GLN A 78 20.14 -14.12 13.33
C GLN A 78 19.31 -12.83 13.46
N PRO A 79 19.89 -11.63 13.23
CA PRO A 79 19.13 -10.39 13.17
C PRO A 79 18.24 -10.40 11.92
N ARG A 80 16.94 -10.66 12.11
CA ARG A 80 15.93 -10.72 11.04
C ARG A 80 14.72 -9.83 11.38
N PRO A 81 13.93 -9.37 10.39
CA PRO A 81 12.72 -8.58 10.63
C PRO A 81 11.74 -9.18 11.63
N ASP A 82 11.59 -10.51 11.63
CA ASP A 82 10.67 -11.29 12.44
C ASP A 82 11.26 -11.70 13.80
N ARG A 83 12.49 -11.27 14.14
CA ARG A 83 13.20 -11.72 15.36
C ARG A 83 12.40 -11.49 16.65
N ILE A 84 11.55 -10.46 16.70
CA ILE A 84 10.69 -10.21 17.88
C ILE A 84 9.61 -11.28 18.05
N LEU A 85 9.10 -11.84 16.95
CA LEU A 85 8.15 -12.96 16.98
C LEU A 85 8.87 -14.25 17.35
N VAL A 86 10.11 -14.44 16.87
CA VAL A 86 10.99 -15.56 17.28
C VAL A 86 11.27 -15.51 18.79
N ILE A 87 11.48 -14.32 19.37
CA ILE A 87 11.62 -14.15 20.82
C ILE A 87 10.35 -14.58 21.56
N ALA A 88 9.17 -14.16 21.10
CA ALA A 88 7.91 -14.59 21.70
C ALA A 88 7.72 -16.11 21.60
N GLN A 89 8.06 -16.70 20.44
CA GLN A 89 8.00 -18.14 20.22
C GLN A 89 9.00 -18.90 21.12
N ALA A 90 10.18 -18.36 21.37
CA ALA A 90 11.16 -18.93 22.31
C ALA A 90 10.60 -19.03 23.73
N PHE A 91 9.89 -17.99 24.21
CA PHE A 91 9.20 -18.06 25.51
C PHE A 91 8.08 -19.11 25.53
N ARG A 92 7.33 -19.28 24.44
CA ARG A 92 6.32 -20.36 24.32
C ARG A 92 6.94 -21.75 24.41
N HIS A 93 8.20 -21.89 24.01
CA HIS A 93 8.98 -23.11 24.13
C HIS A 93 9.77 -23.23 25.44
N GLY A 94 9.55 -22.32 26.40
CA GLY A 94 10.11 -22.42 27.75
C GLY A 94 11.57 -21.98 27.88
N LEU A 95 12.09 -21.15 26.97
CA LEU A 95 13.38 -20.50 27.17
C LEU A 95 13.25 -19.36 28.19
N GLU A 96 14.29 -19.19 29.00
CA GLU A 96 14.37 -18.12 29.99
C GLU A 96 14.98 -16.84 29.41
N VAL A 97 14.72 -15.71 30.08
CA VAL A 97 15.20 -14.39 29.66
C VAL A 97 16.72 -14.36 29.47
N ALA A 98 17.47 -14.99 30.37
CA ALA A 98 18.93 -15.07 30.29
C ALA A 98 19.41 -15.84 29.04
N GLU A 99 18.71 -16.93 28.67
CA GLU A 99 19.03 -17.73 27.48
C GLU A 99 18.80 -16.92 26.20
N ILE A 100 17.67 -16.19 26.12
CA ILE A 100 17.33 -15.36 24.94
C ILE A 100 18.27 -14.16 24.84
N HIS A 101 18.50 -13.44 25.94
CA HIS A 101 19.43 -12.30 26.00
C HIS A 101 20.82 -12.68 25.50
N ALA A 102 21.34 -13.84 25.92
CA ALA A 102 22.66 -14.32 25.51
C ALA A 102 22.80 -14.54 23.99
N ARG A 103 21.70 -14.62 23.23
CA ARG A 103 21.71 -14.86 21.78
C ARG A 103 21.39 -13.62 20.95
N CYS A 104 20.40 -12.83 21.37
CA CYS A 104 19.92 -11.69 20.58
C CYS A 104 20.33 -10.33 21.13
N HIS A 105 20.86 -10.27 22.36
CA HIS A 105 21.29 -9.07 23.09
C HIS A 105 20.20 -8.00 23.26
N TYR A 106 18.92 -8.37 23.17
CA TYR A 106 17.84 -7.51 23.64
C TYR A 106 17.94 -7.37 25.16
N ASP A 107 17.86 -6.14 25.67
CA ASP A 107 17.94 -5.87 27.10
C ASP A 107 16.92 -6.72 27.88
N PRO A 108 17.30 -7.33 29.03
CA PRO A 108 16.41 -8.19 29.81
C PRO A 108 15.10 -7.51 30.19
N TRP A 109 15.06 -6.19 30.36
CA TRP A 109 13.84 -5.46 30.66
C TRP A 109 12.78 -5.64 29.57
N PHE A 110 13.15 -5.49 28.29
CA PHE A 110 12.20 -5.70 27.17
C PHE A 110 11.76 -7.16 27.08
N LEU A 111 12.70 -8.09 27.31
CA LEU A 111 12.43 -9.51 27.29
C LEU A 111 11.41 -9.93 28.36
N GLU A 112 11.51 -9.40 29.57
CA GLU A 112 10.52 -9.63 30.63
C GLU A 112 9.13 -9.10 30.26
N GLN A 113 9.05 -7.94 29.60
CA GLN A 113 7.76 -7.43 29.13
C GLN A 113 7.15 -8.33 28.04
N ILE A 114 7.96 -8.83 27.10
CA ILE A 114 7.50 -9.77 26.07
C ILE A 114 7.05 -11.10 26.72
N LYS A 115 7.81 -11.60 27.70
CA LYS A 115 7.45 -12.80 28.48
C LYS A 115 6.10 -12.62 29.19
N ALA A 116 5.83 -11.44 29.76
CA ALA A 116 4.56 -11.12 30.38
C ALA A 116 3.38 -11.14 29.39
N ILE A 117 3.58 -10.63 28.16
CA ILE A 117 2.56 -10.72 27.09
C ILE A 117 2.29 -12.20 26.75
N VAL A 118 3.34 -13.00 26.54
CA VAL A 118 3.21 -14.43 26.22
C VAL A 118 2.50 -15.20 27.35
N ALA A 119 2.78 -14.87 28.62
CA ALA A 119 2.07 -15.45 29.76
C ALA A 119 0.58 -15.07 29.77
N ALA A 120 0.24 -13.83 29.41
CA ALA A 120 -1.15 -13.40 29.25
C ALA A 120 -1.85 -14.14 28.09
N GLU A 121 -1.15 -14.39 26.96
CA GLU A 121 -1.67 -15.21 25.87
C GLU A 121 -1.99 -16.63 26.33
N ALA A 122 -1.09 -17.27 27.06
CA ALA A 122 -1.28 -18.61 27.60
C ALA A 122 -2.49 -18.66 28.54
N ASN A 123 -2.67 -17.64 29.38
CA ASN A 123 -3.83 -17.52 30.25
C ASN A 123 -5.16 -17.42 29.45
N VAL A 124 -5.20 -16.61 28.40
CA VAL A 124 -6.39 -16.50 27.53
C VAL A 124 -6.69 -17.82 26.82
N ARG A 125 -5.67 -18.54 26.35
CA ARG A 125 -5.85 -19.88 25.75
C ARG A 125 -6.42 -20.90 26.73
N ALA A 126 -5.92 -20.89 27.97
CA ALA A 126 -6.33 -21.85 29.00
C ALA A 126 -7.71 -21.55 29.59
N ASN A 127 -8.00 -20.27 29.85
CA ASN A 127 -9.16 -19.84 30.64
C ASN A 127 -10.21 -19.05 29.84
N GLY A 128 -9.95 -18.77 28.55
CA GLY A 128 -10.78 -17.92 27.72
C GLY A 128 -10.66 -16.43 28.06
N LEU A 129 -11.58 -15.62 27.51
CA LEU A 129 -11.63 -14.19 27.78
C LEU A 129 -12.19 -13.90 29.18
N PRO A 130 -11.72 -12.85 29.87
CA PRO A 130 -12.28 -12.40 31.14
C PRO A 130 -13.79 -12.09 31.04
N ILE A 131 -14.57 -12.48 32.05
CA ILE A 131 -16.05 -12.28 32.09
C ILE A 131 -16.47 -10.93 32.65
N ASP A 132 -15.52 -10.19 33.22
CA ASP A 132 -15.74 -8.93 33.93
C ASP A 132 -14.99 -7.77 33.25
N ALA A 133 -15.52 -6.55 33.39
CA ALA A 133 -14.93 -5.36 32.80
C ALA A 133 -13.50 -5.07 33.31
N PRO A 134 -13.18 -5.19 34.63
CA PRO A 134 -11.80 -5.00 35.11
C PRO A 134 -10.81 -5.99 34.50
N GLY A 135 -11.17 -7.28 34.43
CA GLY A 135 -10.34 -8.31 33.80
C GLY A 135 -10.05 -8.03 32.33
N LEU A 136 -11.10 -7.72 31.55
CA LEU A 136 -10.94 -7.43 30.13
C LEU A 136 -10.15 -6.13 29.91
N ARG A 137 -10.39 -5.08 30.72
CA ARG A 137 -9.66 -3.82 30.65
C ARG A 137 -8.16 -3.98 30.93
N ARG A 138 -7.77 -4.79 31.93
CA ARG A 138 -6.34 -5.10 32.18
C ARG A 138 -5.68 -5.77 30.98
N LEU A 139 -6.40 -6.68 30.33
CA LEU A 139 -5.92 -7.36 29.14
C LEU A 139 -5.75 -6.38 27.97
N LYS A 140 -6.74 -5.52 27.73
CA LYS A 140 -6.67 -4.46 26.71
C LYS A 140 -5.58 -3.42 27.00
N ALA A 141 -5.32 -3.08 28.26
CA ALA A 141 -4.23 -2.20 28.70
C ALA A 141 -2.82 -2.79 28.48
N THR A 142 -2.74 -4.09 28.18
CA THR A 142 -1.51 -4.74 27.71
C THR A 142 -1.32 -4.57 26.19
N GLY A 143 -2.29 -4.01 25.47
CA GLY A 143 -2.23 -3.72 24.03
C GLY A 143 -2.88 -4.74 23.11
N PHE A 144 -3.48 -5.81 23.66
CA PHE A 144 -4.08 -6.87 22.86
C PHE A 144 -5.20 -6.33 21.96
N SER A 145 -5.13 -6.62 20.66
CA SER A 145 -6.25 -6.39 19.74
C SER A 145 -7.39 -7.38 19.99
N ASP A 146 -8.61 -7.01 19.62
CA ASP A 146 -9.77 -7.90 19.65
C ASP A 146 -9.52 -9.12 18.76
N GLN A 147 -8.85 -8.94 17.62
CA GLN A 147 -8.49 -10.03 16.70
C GLN A 147 -7.50 -11.03 17.34
N ARG A 148 -6.45 -10.55 18.02
CA ARG A 148 -5.52 -11.44 18.72
C ARG A 148 -6.22 -12.20 19.86
N LEU A 149 -7.10 -11.54 20.59
CA LEU A 149 -7.91 -12.17 21.64
C LEU A 149 -8.88 -13.22 21.09
N ALA A 150 -9.46 -12.97 19.91
CA ALA A 150 -10.31 -13.92 19.19
C ALA A 150 -9.52 -15.18 18.81
N GLU A 151 -8.35 -15.03 18.18
CA GLU A 151 -7.43 -16.13 17.83
C GLU A 151 -7.05 -16.98 19.07
N LEU A 152 -6.67 -16.32 20.17
CA LEU A 152 -6.21 -16.99 21.38
C LEU A 152 -7.34 -17.75 22.09
N SER A 153 -8.56 -17.22 22.06
CA SER A 153 -9.71 -17.80 22.76
C SER A 153 -10.57 -18.74 21.90
N GLY A 154 -10.22 -18.93 20.62
CA GLY A 154 -11.02 -19.69 19.67
C GLY A 154 -12.38 -19.05 19.37
N LYS A 155 -12.45 -17.73 19.44
CA LYS A 155 -13.64 -16.90 19.17
C LYS A 155 -13.48 -16.16 17.85
N THR A 156 -14.58 -15.56 17.40
CA THR A 156 -14.57 -14.61 16.27
C THR A 156 -14.28 -13.19 16.75
N ASP A 157 -13.80 -12.35 15.83
CA ASP A 157 -13.58 -10.92 16.08
C ASP A 157 -14.87 -10.24 16.56
N THR A 158 -16.01 -10.58 15.94
CA THR A 158 -17.33 -10.07 16.29
C THR A 158 -17.73 -10.44 17.72
N GLU A 159 -17.52 -11.69 18.15
CA GLU A 159 -17.82 -12.11 19.52
C GLU A 159 -16.95 -11.37 20.55
N THR A 160 -15.67 -11.19 20.24
CA THR A 160 -14.72 -10.50 21.12
C THR A 160 -15.05 -9.01 21.24
N ALA A 161 -15.31 -8.34 20.12
CA ALA A 161 -15.75 -6.94 20.09
C ALA A 161 -17.10 -6.76 20.81
N PHE A 162 -18.06 -7.65 20.58
CA PHE A 162 -19.37 -7.63 21.25
C PHE A 162 -19.22 -7.74 22.77
N ARG A 163 -18.39 -8.67 23.25
CA ARG A 163 -18.11 -8.82 24.68
C ARG A 163 -17.53 -7.54 25.28
N ARG A 164 -16.58 -6.92 24.58
CA ARG A 164 -15.99 -5.64 24.97
C ARG A 164 -17.03 -4.52 25.09
N MET A 165 -17.98 -4.46 24.14
CA MET A 165 -19.09 -3.50 24.16
C MET A 165 -20.06 -3.77 25.32
N VAL A 166 -20.45 -5.02 25.57
CA VAL A 166 -21.37 -5.39 26.67
C VAL A 166 -20.76 -5.08 28.04
N LEU A 167 -19.45 -5.22 28.19
CA LEU A 167 -18.73 -4.91 29.42
C LEU A 167 -18.34 -3.43 29.55
N ASP A 168 -18.73 -2.57 28.60
CA ASP A 168 -18.39 -1.14 28.58
C ASP A 168 -16.87 -0.89 28.70
N VAL A 169 -16.08 -1.68 27.97
CA VAL A 169 -14.62 -1.58 27.93
C VAL A 169 -14.19 -0.87 26.65
N HIS A 170 -14.08 0.46 26.73
CA HIS A 170 -13.67 1.31 25.62
C HIS A 170 -12.28 1.90 25.85
N PRO A 171 -11.51 2.17 24.79
CA PRO A 171 -10.29 2.95 24.94
C PRO A 171 -10.65 4.39 25.35
N VAL A 172 -9.78 4.99 26.15
CA VAL A 172 -9.72 6.43 26.34
C VAL A 172 -8.64 7.01 25.42
N TYR A 173 -8.68 8.32 25.22
CA TYR A 173 -7.68 9.00 24.40
C TYR A 173 -6.96 10.04 25.24
N LYS A 174 -5.64 10.05 25.13
CA LYS A 174 -4.73 10.96 25.84
C LYS A 174 -4.05 11.89 24.85
N ARG A 175 -3.73 13.10 25.30
CA ARG A 175 -3.02 14.09 24.48
C ARG A 175 -1.51 13.94 24.63
N ILE A 176 -0.81 14.30 23.57
CA ILE A 176 0.64 14.51 23.59
C ILE A 176 0.87 15.98 23.86
N ASP A 177 1.54 16.27 24.96
CA ASP A 177 1.69 17.63 25.52
C ASP A 177 3.14 18.06 25.75
N THR A 178 4.11 17.17 25.47
CA THR A 178 5.56 17.34 25.68
C THR A 178 6.03 17.48 27.15
N CYS A 179 5.11 17.60 28.11
CA CYS A 179 5.41 17.99 29.50
C CYS A 179 4.87 17.01 30.55
N GLY A 180 4.26 15.90 30.15
CA GLY A 180 3.77 14.90 31.10
C GLY A 180 2.62 15.43 31.96
N ALA A 181 1.70 16.17 31.34
CA ALA A 181 0.55 16.82 31.94
C ALA A 181 0.85 17.94 32.96
N GLU A 182 2.08 18.48 33.00
CA GLU A 182 2.39 19.67 33.81
C GLU A 182 1.59 20.91 33.34
N PHE A 183 1.39 21.03 32.03
CA PHE A 183 0.64 22.12 31.40
C PHE A 183 -0.48 21.58 30.51
N SER A 184 -1.60 22.31 30.44
CA SER A 184 -2.71 21.94 29.55
C SER A 184 -2.31 22.13 28.07
N SER A 185 -2.34 21.07 27.28
CA SER A 185 -2.18 21.17 25.82
C SER A 185 -3.53 21.42 25.13
N ARG A 186 -3.56 22.44 24.26
CA ARG A 186 -4.70 22.71 23.37
C ARG A 186 -4.62 21.93 22.07
N THR A 187 -3.46 21.38 21.74
CA THR A 187 -3.23 20.63 20.50
C THR A 187 -3.88 19.25 20.63
N PRO A 188 -4.89 18.92 19.79
CA PRO A 188 -5.57 17.62 19.82
C PRO A 188 -4.76 16.55 19.09
N TYR A 189 -3.53 16.33 19.55
CA TYR A 189 -2.65 15.25 19.12
C TYR A 189 -2.82 14.06 20.08
N LEU A 190 -3.54 13.04 19.63
CA LEU A 190 -4.17 12.02 20.47
C LEU A 190 -3.63 10.62 20.19
N TYR A 191 -3.63 9.79 21.23
CA TYR A 191 -3.45 8.33 21.11
C TYR A 191 -4.40 7.61 22.08
N SER A 192 -4.80 6.39 21.72
CA SER A 192 -5.64 5.52 22.53
C SER A 192 -4.84 4.80 23.60
N CYS A 193 -5.46 4.58 24.75
CA CYS A 193 -5.00 3.62 25.74
C CYS A 193 -6.17 3.09 26.56
N TYR A 194 -5.96 2.00 27.27
CA TYR A 194 -6.92 1.51 28.26
C TYR A 194 -6.44 1.88 29.67
N GLU A 195 -7.20 2.73 30.34
CA GLU A 195 -6.97 3.14 31.73
C GLU A 195 -8.15 2.78 32.62
N GLY A 196 -7.90 2.73 33.93
CA GLY A 196 -8.85 2.36 34.96
C GLY A 196 -8.52 0.99 35.56
N ASP A 197 -8.48 0.94 36.88
CA ASP A 197 -8.20 -0.26 37.68
C ASP A 197 -9.47 -0.87 38.31
N GLY A 198 -10.64 -0.32 37.95
CA GLY A 198 -11.93 -0.67 38.54
C GLY A 198 -12.29 0.16 39.79
N VAL A 199 -11.35 0.97 40.30
CA VAL A 199 -11.55 1.91 41.41
C VAL A 199 -11.53 3.35 40.88
N SER A 200 -10.52 3.70 40.10
CA SER A 200 -10.39 4.97 39.42
C SER A 200 -11.04 4.88 38.03
N PRO A 201 -11.98 5.78 37.69
CA PRO A 201 -12.61 5.77 36.38
C PRO A 201 -11.58 6.14 35.28
N PRO A 202 -11.75 5.61 34.06
CA PRO A 202 -10.93 6.02 32.92
C PRO A 202 -11.10 7.50 32.60
N GLU A 203 -10.02 8.23 32.32
CA GLU A 203 -10.07 9.65 31.93
C GLU A 203 -9.77 9.81 30.44
N CYS A 204 -10.67 10.47 29.70
CA CYS A 204 -10.57 10.65 28.25
C CYS A 204 -10.46 12.13 27.86
N GLU A 205 -9.31 12.51 27.31
CA GLU A 205 -8.93 13.87 26.90
C GLU A 205 -9.24 14.16 25.43
N ALA A 206 -9.91 13.24 24.72
CA ALA A 206 -10.34 13.49 23.35
C ALA A 206 -11.11 14.81 23.23
N ASP A 207 -12.04 15.08 24.16
CA ASP A 207 -12.94 16.26 24.13
C ASP A 207 -13.44 16.60 22.71
N PRO A 208 -14.29 15.76 22.09
CA PRO A 208 -14.78 15.99 20.74
C PRO A 208 -15.52 17.33 20.63
N SER A 209 -15.30 18.06 19.55
CA SER A 209 -15.98 19.34 19.30
C SER A 209 -17.43 19.13 18.83
N PRO A 210 -18.30 20.16 18.87
CA PRO A 210 -19.66 20.11 18.32
C PRO A 210 -19.71 20.35 16.80
N ARG A 211 -18.58 20.55 16.12
CA ARG A 211 -18.53 20.88 14.68
C ARG A 211 -18.96 19.69 13.82
N ASP A 212 -19.20 19.99 12.55
CA ASP A 212 -19.37 19.02 11.49
C ASP A 212 -18.00 18.48 11.05
N LYS A 213 -17.85 17.15 10.97
CA LYS A 213 -16.55 16.48 10.92
C LYS A 213 -16.39 15.57 9.71
N VAL A 214 -15.16 15.48 9.19
CA VAL A 214 -14.74 14.48 8.20
C VAL A 214 -13.50 13.77 8.70
N VAL A 215 -13.51 12.44 8.67
CA VAL A 215 -12.37 11.60 9.02
C VAL A 215 -11.61 11.20 7.76
N ILE A 216 -10.29 11.30 7.79
CA ILE A 216 -9.38 10.96 6.71
C ILE A 216 -8.45 9.87 7.23
N LEU A 217 -8.49 8.69 6.60
CA LEU A 217 -7.59 7.60 6.94
C LEU A 217 -6.32 7.68 6.09
N GLY A 218 -5.17 7.68 6.75
CA GLY A 218 -3.85 7.58 6.12
C GLY A 218 -3.56 6.18 5.60
N GLY A 219 -2.29 5.95 5.22
CA GLY A 219 -1.84 4.66 4.66
C GLY A 219 -1.08 3.76 5.62
N GLY A 220 -0.74 4.24 6.83
CA GLY A 220 0.17 3.53 7.72
C GLY A 220 1.61 3.58 7.20
N PRO A 221 2.47 2.60 7.55
CA PRO A 221 3.89 2.64 7.19
C PRO A 221 4.10 2.63 5.67
N ASN A 222 5.02 3.48 5.21
CA ASN A 222 5.49 3.47 3.84
C ASN A 222 6.08 2.10 3.46
N ARG A 223 5.88 1.69 2.20
CA ARG A 223 6.40 0.47 1.60
C ARG A 223 6.37 0.56 0.08
N ILE A 224 7.11 -0.31 -0.61
CA ILE A 224 7.09 -0.35 -2.09
C ILE A 224 5.65 -0.55 -2.58
N GLY A 225 5.18 0.39 -3.42
CA GLY A 225 3.81 0.45 -3.92
C GLY A 225 2.84 1.29 -3.10
N GLN A 226 3.20 1.66 -1.86
CA GLN A 226 2.48 2.59 -0.98
C GLN A 226 3.44 3.56 -0.30
N GLY A 227 3.73 4.67 -0.99
CA GLY A 227 4.63 5.69 -0.50
C GLY A 227 3.92 6.98 -0.12
N ILE A 228 4.71 8.04 -0.17
CA ILE A 228 4.33 9.40 0.19
C ILE A 228 3.25 10.00 -0.72
N GLU A 229 2.97 9.37 -1.87
CA GLU A 229 1.96 9.85 -2.81
C GLU A 229 0.56 9.82 -2.20
N PHE A 230 0.30 8.82 -1.35
CA PHE A 230 -0.96 8.69 -0.61
C PHE A 230 -1.02 9.67 0.57
N ASP A 231 0.11 9.89 1.26
CA ASP A 231 0.20 10.91 2.31
C ASP A 231 -0.09 12.32 1.76
N TYR A 232 0.45 12.65 0.60
CA TYR A 232 0.16 13.88 -0.13
C TYR A 232 -1.34 14.06 -0.35
N CYS A 233 -2.03 13.00 -0.79
CA CYS A 233 -3.47 13.03 -1.03
C CYS A 233 -4.26 13.27 0.27
N CYS A 234 -3.90 12.58 1.36
CA CYS A 234 -4.53 12.77 2.67
C CYS A 234 -4.31 14.18 3.23
N CYS A 235 -3.11 14.74 3.12
CA CYS A 235 -2.82 16.11 3.52
C CYS A 235 -3.66 17.12 2.73
N HIS A 236 -3.71 16.97 1.40
CA HIS A 236 -4.50 17.86 0.55
C HIS A 236 -6.00 17.77 0.85
N ALA A 237 -6.52 16.61 1.23
CA ALA A 237 -7.89 16.46 1.70
C ALA A 237 -8.13 17.23 3.00
N ALA A 238 -7.25 17.11 3.99
CA ALA A 238 -7.35 17.85 5.24
C ALA A 238 -7.34 19.36 5.00
N PHE A 239 -6.42 19.85 4.17
CA PHE A 239 -6.35 21.28 3.85
C PHE A 239 -7.62 21.78 3.16
N ALA A 240 -8.10 21.05 2.14
CA ALA A 240 -9.27 21.47 1.36
C ALA A 240 -10.58 21.43 2.15
N LEU A 241 -10.75 20.42 3.00
CA LEU A 241 -11.96 20.27 3.82
C LEU A 241 -11.97 21.28 4.98
N ARG A 242 -10.81 21.57 5.57
CA ARG A 242 -10.67 22.65 6.56
C ARG A 242 -11.00 24.01 5.94
N GLU A 243 -10.48 24.30 4.74
CA GLU A 243 -10.82 25.50 3.96
C GLU A 243 -12.33 25.57 3.65
N ALA A 244 -13.00 24.43 3.47
CA ALA A 244 -14.45 24.33 3.26
C ALA A 244 -15.28 24.34 4.57
N GLY A 245 -14.65 24.51 5.73
CA GLY A 245 -15.30 24.69 7.04
C GLY A 245 -15.50 23.42 7.87
N TRP A 246 -15.14 22.24 7.35
CA TRP A 246 -15.19 20.99 8.10
C TRP A 246 -14.13 20.93 9.19
N GLU A 247 -14.45 20.28 10.31
CA GLU A 247 -13.43 19.81 11.24
C GLU A 247 -12.81 18.53 10.69
N THR A 248 -11.51 18.58 10.43
CA THR A 248 -10.76 17.50 9.80
C THR A 248 -10.07 16.63 10.84
N ILE A 249 -10.26 15.32 10.72
CA ILE A 249 -9.70 14.33 11.65
C ILE A 249 -8.79 13.40 10.87
N MET A 250 -7.49 13.48 11.12
CA MET A 250 -6.52 12.56 10.52
C MET A 250 -6.31 11.36 11.42
N VAL A 251 -6.28 10.17 10.82
CA VAL A 251 -5.91 8.92 11.50
C VAL A 251 -4.76 8.29 10.72
N ASN A 252 -3.57 8.23 11.32
CA ASN A 252 -2.40 7.60 10.71
C ASN A 252 -1.36 7.25 11.78
N CYS A 253 -0.42 6.36 11.47
CA CYS A 253 0.61 5.89 12.40
C CYS A 253 2.03 5.92 11.82
N ASN A 254 2.22 6.54 10.65
CA ASN A 254 3.54 6.74 10.07
C ASN A 254 4.22 7.97 10.69
N PRO A 255 5.38 7.85 11.34
CA PRO A 255 6.05 9.00 11.95
C PRO A 255 6.80 9.90 10.93
N GLU A 256 6.98 9.46 9.69
CA GLU A 256 7.75 10.19 8.67
C GLU A 256 6.92 11.23 7.91
N THR A 257 5.59 11.19 8.06
CA THR A 257 4.64 11.83 7.14
C THR A 257 4.14 13.18 7.60
N VAL A 258 3.71 14.02 6.65
CA VAL A 258 3.11 15.32 6.94
C VAL A 258 1.70 15.15 7.49
N SER A 259 0.97 14.07 7.16
CA SER A 259 -0.37 13.82 7.72
C SER A 259 -0.36 13.65 9.24
N THR A 260 0.75 13.17 9.80
CA THR A 260 0.92 12.98 11.25
C THR A 260 1.58 14.17 11.93
N ASP A 261 1.75 15.28 11.22
CA ASP A 261 1.97 16.59 11.83
C ASP A 261 0.63 17.11 12.38
N TYR A 262 0.64 17.59 13.63
CA TYR A 262 -0.55 18.10 14.30
C TYR A 262 -1.08 19.40 13.68
N ASP A 263 -0.30 20.11 12.84
CA ASP A 263 -0.75 21.30 12.11
C ASP A 263 -1.57 20.96 10.85
N THR A 264 -1.53 19.70 10.40
CA THR A 264 -2.16 19.27 9.15
C THR A 264 -3.68 19.17 9.24
N SER A 265 -4.21 18.67 10.34
CA SER A 265 -5.64 18.49 10.59
C SER A 265 -6.09 19.20 11.86
N ASP A 266 -7.40 19.44 12.01
CA ASP A 266 -7.93 20.02 13.25
C ASP A 266 -7.70 19.06 14.43
N ARG A 267 -7.72 17.75 14.19
CA ARG A 267 -7.53 16.69 15.19
C ARG A 267 -6.71 15.56 14.59
N LEU A 268 -5.74 15.02 15.34
CA LEU A 268 -4.85 13.95 14.89
C LEU A 268 -4.91 12.79 15.86
N TYR A 269 -5.26 11.61 15.36
CA TYR A 269 -5.19 10.34 16.07
C TYR A 269 -4.00 9.53 15.55
N PHE A 270 -2.96 9.40 16.37
CA PHE A 270 -1.78 8.58 16.07
C PHE A 270 -2.05 7.11 16.37
N GLU A 271 -2.88 6.49 15.54
CA GLU A 271 -3.50 5.18 15.82
C GLU A 271 -3.25 4.15 14.72
N PRO A 272 -3.26 2.85 15.07
CA PRO A 272 -3.29 1.78 14.08
C PRO A 272 -4.50 1.91 13.15
N LEU A 273 -4.31 1.59 11.87
CA LEU A 273 -5.37 1.58 10.87
C LEU A 273 -6.05 0.20 10.84
N THR A 274 -6.66 -0.18 11.96
CA THR A 274 -7.45 -1.41 12.07
C THR A 274 -8.93 -1.10 12.20
N ALA A 275 -9.80 -2.06 11.88
CA ALA A 275 -11.24 -1.89 12.05
C ALA A 275 -11.62 -1.59 13.51
N GLU A 276 -10.94 -2.19 14.47
CA GLU A 276 -11.15 -1.96 15.90
C GLU A 276 -10.81 -0.52 16.29
N ASP A 277 -9.56 -0.10 16.04
CA ASP A 277 -9.02 1.17 16.50
C ASP A 277 -9.75 2.34 15.81
N VAL A 278 -9.99 2.24 14.48
CA VAL A 278 -10.70 3.26 13.70
C VAL A 278 -12.18 3.34 14.08
N ALA A 279 -12.87 2.21 14.28
CA ALA A 279 -14.26 2.28 14.73
C ALA A 279 -14.37 2.91 16.12
N ALA A 280 -13.47 2.57 17.05
CA ALA A 280 -13.49 3.10 18.41
C ALA A 280 -13.29 4.63 18.44
N LEU A 281 -12.36 5.18 17.65
CA LEU A 281 -12.14 6.63 17.62
C LEU A 281 -13.29 7.37 16.94
N ILE A 282 -13.86 6.79 15.88
CA ILE A 282 -15.01 7.38 15.19
C ILE A 282 -16.23 7.42 16.12
N ARG A 283 -16.48 6.35 16.88
CA ARG A 283 -17.56 6.34 17.89
C ARG A 283 -17.33 7.41 18.96
N ARG A 284 -16.08 7.64 19.38
CA ARG A 284 -15.76 8.74 20.28
C ARG A 284 -16.07 10.09 19.65
N GLU A 285 -15.67 10.30 18.40
CA GLU A 285 -15.93 11.56 17.69
C GLU A 285 -17.41 11.83 17.41
N GLN A 286 -18.21 10.77 17.26
CA GLN A 286 -19.67 10.85 17.13
C GLN A 286 -20.39 11.24 18.43
N SER A 287 -19.71 11.21 19.59
CA SER A 287 -20.35 11.55 20.87
C SER A 287 -20.74 13.03 20.98
N ARG A 288 -20.19 13.91 20.14
CA ARG A 288 -20.52 15.34 20.07
C ARG A 288 -20.29 15.86 18.66
N GLY A 289 -21.21 16.68 18.16
CA GLY A 289 -21.20 17.18 16.78
C GLY A 289 -21.75 16.14 15.78
N ARG A 290 -21.49 16.35 14.50
CA ARG A 290 -21.99 15.48 13.42
C ARG A 290 -20.85 15.00 12.55
N LEU A 291 -20.70 13.69 12.43
CA LEU A 291 -19.80 13.09 11.46
C LEU A 291 -20.49 13.02 10.10
N LEU A 292 -19.91 13.67 9.08
CA LEU A 292 -20.36 13.48 7.70
C LEU A 292 -20.00 12.08 7.20
N GLY A 293 -18.73 11.69 7.41
CA GLY A 293 -18.25 10.35 7.12
C GLY A 293 -16.73 10.26 7.05
N VAL A 294 -16.26 9.16 6.45
CA VAL A 294 -14.86 8.76 6.38
C VAL A 294 -14.40 8.66 4.94
N ILE A 295 -13.25 9.25 4.64
CA ILE A 295 -12.54 9.08 3.37
C ILE A 295 -11.54 7.94 3.52
N VAL A 296 -11.69 6.91 2.68
CA VAL A 296 -10.86 5.69 2.66
C VAL A 296 -10.05 5.52 1.37
N GLN A 297 -10.31 6.35 0.36
CA GLN A 297 -9.81 6.19 -1.01
C GLN A 297 -8.47 6.90 -1.26
N LEU A 298 -7.97 7.68 -0.30
CA LEU A 298 -6.77 8.51 -0.47
C LEU A 298 -5.52 7.93 0.16
N GLY A 299 -5.65 7.06 1.18
CA GLY A 299 -4.53 6.46 1.91
C GLY A 299 -4.01 5.14 1.34
N GLY A 300 -4.39 4.75 0.12
CA GLY A 300 -3.96 3.48 -0.49
C GLY A 300 -4.72 2.25 0.03
N GLN A 301 -4.11 1.06 -0.03
CA GLN A 301 -4.82 -0.21 0.22
C GLN A 301 -5.25 -0.41 1.68
N THR A 302 -4.49 0.12 2.64
CA THR A 302 -4.77 -0.07 4.07
C THR A 302 -6.18 0.39 4.44
N PRO A 303 -6.57 1.66 4.22
CA PRO A 303 -7.92 2.10 4.53
C PRO A 303 -9.00 1.48 3.63
N LEU A 304 -8.68 1.11 2.38
CA LEU A 304 -9.64 0.42 1.50
C LEU A 304 -10.08 -0.93 2.04
N LYS A 305 -9.15 -1.70 2.63
CA LYS A 305 -9.47 -2.98 3.28
C LYS A 305 -10.41 -2.81 4.48
N LEU A 306 -10.44 -1.62 5.09
CA LEU A 306 -11.33 -1.32 6.21
C LEU A 306 -12.75 -0.94 5.77
N SER A 307 -12.94 -0.54 4.51
CA SER A 307 -14.19 0.04 4.01
C SER A 307 -15.43 -0.79 4.36
N GLN A 308 -15.41 -2.09 4.06
CA GLN A 308 -16.52 -3.01 4.35
C GLN A 308 -16.77 -3.19 5.85
N ALA A 309 -15.70 -3.25 6.67
CA ALA A 309 -15.82 -3.41 8.11
C ALA A 309 -16.43 -2.14 8.75
N LEU A 310 -16.02 -0.96 8.28
CA LEU A 310 -16.56 0.32 8.73
C LEU A 310 -18.03 0.50 8.30
N GLU A 311 -18.37 0.14 7.05
CA GLU A 311 -19.75 0.18 6.57
C GLU A 311 -20.67 -0.76 7.37
N LYS A 312 -20.23 -2.00 7.64
CA LYS A 312 -20.94 -2.96 8.52
C LYS A 312 -21.08 -2.43 9.95
N ALA A 313 -20.13 -1.64 10.42
CA ALA A 313 -20.21 -0.95 11.70
C ALA A 313 -21.13 0.29 11.66
N GLY A 314 -21.78 0.60 10.54
CA GLY A 314 -22.68 1.76 10.38
C GLY A 314 -21.94 3.09 10.31
N ILE A 315 -20.67 3.09 9.90
CA ILE A 315 -19.87 4.29 9.70
C ILE A 315 -19.98 4.71 8.23
N PRO A 316 -20.44 5.94 7.92
CA PRO A 316 -20.65 6.37 6.54
C PRO A 316 -19.31 6.57 5.82
N ILE A 317 -19.14 5.88 4.70
CA ILE A 317 -18.02 6.07 3.76
C ILE A 317 -18.40 7.18 2.78
N LEU A 318 -17.54 8.18 2.64
CA LEU A 318 -17.69 9.28 1.68
C LEU A 318 -17.06 8.91 0.34
N GLY A 319 -17.54 9.50 -0.76
CA GLY A 319 -17.01 9.24 -2.10
C GLY A 319 -17.51 7.94 -2.72
N THR A 320 -16.67 7.33 -3.57
CA THR A 320 -17.01 6.08 -4.26
C THR A 320 -17.33 4.97 -3.25
N SER A 321 -18.44 4.26 -3.45
CA SER A 321 -18.93 3.26 -2.50
C SER A 321 -18.01 2.04 -2.38
N PRO A 322 -18.01 1.35 -1.23
CA PRO A 322 -17.26 0.10 -1.07
C PRO A 322 -17.60 -0.95 -2.14
N ASP A 323 -18.88 -1.07 -2.53
CA ASP A 323 -19.30 -2.00 -3.58
C ASP A 323 -18.77 -1.62 -4.98
N ALA A 324 -18.67 -0.32 -5.30
CA ALA A 324 -18.11 0.13 -6.58
C ALA A 324 -16.59 -0.08 -6.63
N ILE A 325 -15.91 0.05 -5.48
CA ILE A 325 -14.50 -0.30 -5.33
C ILE A 325 -14.31 -1.81 -5.52
N ASP A 326 -15.11 -2.62 -4.82
CA ASP A 326 -15.09 -4.08 -4.93
C ASP A 326 -15.40 -4.56 -6.36
N LEU A 327 -16.36 -3.94 -7.06
CA LEU A 327 -16.66 -4.25 -8.46
C LEU A 327 -15.44 -4.07 -9.38
N ALA A 328 -14.59 -3.08 -9.11
CA ALA A 328 -13.41 -2.79 -9.91
C ALA A 328 -12.20 -3.67 -9.52
N GLU A 329 -12.09 -4.09 -8.25
CA GLU A 329 -11.05 -5.01 -7.77
C GLU A 329 -11.39 -6.48 -8.06
N ASP A 330 -12.67 -6.87 -8.03
CA ASP A 330 -13.13 -8.21 -8.35
C ASP A 330 -13.14 -8.44 -9.86
N ARG A 331 -12.34 -9.42 -10.32
CA ARG A 331 -12.13 -9.62 -11.75
C ARG A 331 -13.35 -10.16 -12.49
N GLU A 332 -14.18 -10.98 -11.86
CA GLU A 332 -15.38 -11.54 -12.50
C GLU A 332 -16.42 -10.44 -12.70
N ARG A 333 -16.69 -9.67 -11.63
CA ARG A 333 -17.55 -8.49 -11.67
C ARG A 333 -17.04 -7.47 -12.69
N PHE A 334 -15.73 -7.19 -12.69
CA PHE A 334 -15.11 -6.25 -13.62
C PHE A 334 -15.16 -6.72 -15.07
N GLN A 335 -14.93 -8.01 -15.34
CA GLN A 335 -15.04 -8.58 -16.69
C GLN A 335 -16.47 -8.45 -17.24
N ILE A 336 -17.47 -8.84 -16.44
CA ILE A 336 -18.88 -8.73 -16.82
C ILE A 336 -19.24 -7.26 -17.08
N PHE A 337 -18.72 -6.36 -16.22
CA PHE A 337 -18.88 -4.93 -16.36
C PHE A 337 -18.31 -4.41 -17.69
N LEU A 338 -17.07 -4.74 -18.05
CA LEU A 338 -16.46 -4.30 -19.31
C LEU A 338 -17.17 -4.89 -20.55
N GLN A 339 -17.62 -6.14 -20.48
CA GLN A 339 -18.42 -6.76 -21.54
C GLN A 339 -19.73 -6.01 -21.77
N ARG A 340 -20.44 -5.63 -20.71
CA ARG A 340 -21.67 -4.81 -20.78
C ARG A 340 -21.43 -3.48 -21.49
N LEU A 341 -20.27 -2.87 -21.26
CA LEU A 341 -19.87 -1.59 -21.86
C LEU A 341 -19.25 -1.73 -23.26
N ALA A 342 -19.13 -2.96 -23.78
CA ALA A 342 -18.45 -3.27 -25.03
C ALA A 342 -17.02 -2.70 -25.10
N LEU A 343 -16.32 -2.67 -23.95
CA LEU A 343 -14.92 -2.26 -23.85
C LEU A 343 -14.00 -3.47 -23.99
N ARG A 344 -12.88 -3.28 -24.68
CA ARG A 344 -11.92 -4.36 -24.91
C ARG A 344 -11.04 -4.56 -23.68
N GLN A 345 -10.81 -5.82 -23.36
CA GLN A 345 -9.84 -6.26 -22.34
C GLN A 345 -9.01 -7.41 -22.93
N PRO A 346 -7.79 -7.66 -22.42
CA PRO A 346 -7.03 -8.85 -22.79
C PRO A 346 -7.84 -10.13 -22.51
N ALA A 347 -7.66 -11.17 -23.34
CA ALA A 347 -8.25 -12.47 -23.07
C ALA A 347 -7.76 -12.98 -21.70
N ASN A 348 -8.67 -13.44 -20.84
CA ASN A 348 -8.34 -13.75 -19.46
C ASN A 348 -9.16 -14.93 -18.89
N GLY A 349 -8.78 -15.37 -17.70
CA GLY A 349 -9.50 -16.37 -16.90
C GLY A 349 -8.89 -16.53 -15.51
N THR A 350 -9.52 -17.36 -14.68
CA THR A 350 -9.12 -17.61 -13.30
C THR A 350 -8.81 -19.09 -13.08
N ALA A 351 -7.84 -19.41 -12.24
CA ALA A 351 -7.50 -20.77 -11.86
C ALA A 351 -7.17 -20.88 -10.37
N ARG A 352 -7.68 -21.93 -9.73
CA ARG A 352 -7.36 -22.30 -8.33
C ARG A 352 -6.41 -23.47 -8.22
N SER A 353 -6.18 -24.18 -9.31
CA SER A 353 -5.27 -25.33 -9.37
C SER A 353 -4.33 -25.24 -10.57
N VAL A 354 -3.22 -25.96 -10.50
CA VAL A 354 -2.28 -26.11 -11.62
C VAL A 354 -3.01 -26.64 -12.86
N ALA A 355 -3.92 -27.61 -12.69
CA ALA A 355 -4.68 -28.21 -13.77
C ALA A 355 -5.61 -27.19 -14.46
N GLU A 356 -6.35 -26.40 -13.67
CA GLU A 356 -7.18 -25.31 -14.20
C GLU A 356 -6.33 -24.25 -14.91
N ALA A 357 -5.18 -23.88 -14.34
CA ALA A 357 -4.29 -22.87 -14.91
C ALA A 357 -3.79 -23.29 -16.30
N ARG A 358 -3.44 -24.57 -16.48
CA ARG A 358 -3.03 -25.10 -17.79
C ARG A 358 -4.14 -25.00 -18.83
N ILE A 359 -5.38 -25.34 -18.45
CA ILE A 359 -6.55 -25.26 -19.34
C ILE A 359 -6.80 -23.80 -19.76
N VAL A 360 -6.77 -22.89 -18.79
CA VAL A 360 -7.01 -21.47 -19.03
C VAL A 360 -5.90 -20.85 -19.89
N ALA A 361 -4.63 -21.12 -19.57
CA ALA A 361 -3.49 -20.61 -20.34
C ALA A 361 -3.47 -21.15 -21.78
N ALA A 362 -3.81 -22.43 -21.99
CA ALA A 362 -3.90 -23.01 -23.34
C ALA A 362 -5.02 -22.37 -24.18
N ARG A 363 -6.15 -22.02 -23.55
CA ARG A 363 -7.26 -21.30 -24.21
C ARG A 363 -6.86 -19.87 -24.59
N ILE A 364 -6.13 -19.19 -23.72
CA ILE A 364 -5.73 -17.78 -23.90
C ILE A 364 -4.58 -17.66 -24.91
N GLY A 365 -3.61 -18.58 -24.86
CA GLY A 365 -2.37 -18.52 -25.62
C GLY A 365 -1.24 -17.82 -24.85
N TYR A 366 -0.03 -18.39 -24.93
CA TYR A 366 1.18 -17.78 -24.34
C TYR A 366 1.74 -16.66 -25.23
N PRO A 367 2.44 -15.67 -24.66
CA PRO A 367 2.68 -15.49 -23.22
C PRO A 367 1.46 -15.02 -22.42
N VAL A 368 1.40 -15.40 -21.13
CA VAL A 368 0.36 -14.97 -20.20
C VAL A 368 0.96 -14.30 -18.96
N VAL A 369 0.23 -13.37 -18.36
CA VAL A 369 0.54 -12.74 -17.08
C VAL A 369 -0.27 -13.44 -15.99
N LEU A 370 0.43 -13.92 -14.97
CA LEU A 370 -0.14 -14.53 -13.77
C LEU A 370 -0.21 -13.48 -12.68
N ARG A 371 -1.39 -13.30 -12.09
CA ARG A 371 -1.64 -12.27 -11.07
C ARG A 371 -2.41 -12.85 -9.88
N PRO A 372 -1.90 -12.76 -8.65
CA PRO A 372 -2.70 -13.03 -7.47
C PRO A 372 -3.84 -12.01 -7.33
N SER A 373 -4.93 -12.38 -6.67
CA SER A 373 -6.05 -11.46 -6.36
C SER A 373 -5.73 -10.55 -5.17
N TYR A 374 -6.39 -9.37 -5.08
CA TYR A 374 -6.30 -8.42 -3.95
C TYR A 374 -4.88 -7.95 -3.56
N VAL A 375 -3.96 -7.86 -4.53
CA VAL A 375 -2.59 -7.38 -4.33
C VAL A 375 -2.35 -5.99 -4.92
N LEU A 376 -1.46 -5.23 -4.31
CA LEU A 376 -0.98 -3.93 -4.81
C LEU A 376 0.48 -4.04 -5.28
N GLY A 377 0.86 -3.23 -6.27
CA GLY A 377 2.25 -3.11 -6.70
C GLY A 377 2.74 -4.36 -7.43
N GLY A 378 1.83 -5.08 -8.08
CA GLY A 378 2.15 -6.29 -8.83
C GLY A 378 2.72 -7.44 -8.00
N ARG A 379 2.38 -7.51 -6.70
CA ARG A 379 3.00 -8.50 -5.80
C ARG A 379 2.85 -9.92 -6.34
N ALA A 380 3.99 -10.61 -6.47
CA ALA A 380 4.09 -11.95 -7.04
C ALA A 380 3.53 -12.10 -8.47
N MET A 381 3.31 -11.03 -9.23
CA MET A 381 2.93 -11.15 -10.63
C MET A 381 4.10 -11.66 -11.46
N ARG A 382 3.84 -12.50 -12.47
CA ARG A 382 4.87 -13.00 -13.40
C ARG A 382 4.34 -13.15 -14.82
N ILE A 383 5.19 -12.85 -15.80
CA ILE A 383 4.95 -13.19 -17.21
C ILE A 383 5.52 -14.58 -17.46
N VAL A 384 4.71 -15.49 -17.99
CA VAL A 384 5.14 -16.85 -18.34
C VAL A 384 4.97 -17.08 -19.84
N TYR A 385 5.99 -17.67 -20.44
CA TYR A 385 6.07 -17.92 -21.90
C TYR A 385 5.77 -19.36 -22.28
N GLY A 386 5.49 -20.23 -21.30
CA GLY A 386 5.21 -21.63 -21.54
C GLY A 386 4.76 -22.37 -20.29
N GLU A 387 4.36 -23.61 -20.49
CA GLU A 387 3.70 -24.45 -19.49
C GLU A 387 4.60 -24.83 -18.31
N GLU A 388 5.89 -25.05 -18.54
CA GLU A 388 6.84 -25.37 -17.47
C GLU A 388 6.95 -24.22 -16.45
N ALA A 389 7.06 -22.99 -16.93
CA ALA A 389 7.10 -21.79 -16.09
C ALA A 389 5.78 -21.58 -15.35
N LEU A 390 4.63 -21.85 -16.00
CA LEU A 390 3.30 -21.81 -15.37
C LEU A 390 3.21 -22.78 -14.19
N ASN A 391 3.63 -24.04 -14.38
CA ASN A 391 3.58 -25.07 -13.34
C ASN A 391 4.49 -24.71 -12.15
N GLY A 392 5.70 -24.23 -12.45
CA GLY A 392 6.66 -23.76 -11.45
C GLY A 392 6.08 -22.64 -10.59
N TYR A 393 5.47 -21.63 -11.23
CA TYR A 393 4.78 -20.54 -10.52
C TYR A 393 3.64 -21.07 -9.64
N MET A 394 2.72 -21.86 -10.21
CA MET A 394 1.52 -22.32 -9.48
C MET A 394 1.86 -23.21 -8.27
N THR A 395 2.97 -23.95 -8.32
CA THR A 395 3.38 -24.82 -7.19
C THR A 395 4.03 -24.03 -6.03
N HIS A 396 4.78 -22.96 -6.34
CA HIS A 396 5.54 -22.21 -5.35
C HIS A 396 4.83 -20.94 -4.86
N ALA A 397 4.12 -20.22 -5.75
CA ALA A 397 3.53 -18.92 -5.45
C ALA A 397 2.12 -19.03 -4.87
N VAL A 398 1.30 -20.01 -5.28
CA VAL A 398 -0.09 -20.15 -4.78
C VAL A 398 -0.14 -20.50 -3.29
N LYS A 399 0.89 -21.19 -2.76
CA LYS A 399 1.02 -21.43 -1.32
C LYS A 399 1.08 -20.15 -0.49
N ALA A 400 1.46 -19.01 -1.08
CA ALA A 400 1.53 -17.71 -0.40
C ALA A 400 0.23 -16.89 -0.50
N SER A 401 -0.72 -17.27 -1.37
CA SER A 401 -1.94 -16.51 -1.69
C SER A 401 -3.18 -16.99 -0.94
N GLY A 402 -3.10 -18.08 -0.17
CA GLY A 402 -4.27 -18.68 0.49
C GLY A 402 -5.25 -19.33 -0.49
N ASP A 403 -6.55 -19.25 -0.21
CA ASP A 403 -7.64 -19.84 -1.02
C ASP A 403 -8.04 -18.98 -2.25
N ASP A 404 -7.36 -17.86 -2.46
CA ASP A 404 -7.68 -16.91 -3.54
C ASP A 404 -7.26 -17.42 -4.93
N PRO A 405 -8.09 -17.23 -5.97
CA PRO A 405 -7.76 -17.65 -7.33
C PRO A 405 -6.61 -16.83 -7.92
N VAL A 406 -5.81 -17.47 -8.78
CA VAL A 406 -4.81 -16.81 -9.64
C VAL A 406 -5.47 -16.41 -10.95
N LEU A 407 -5.27 -15.16 -11.32
CA LEU A 407 -5.72 -14.59 -12.59
C LEU A 407 -4.66 -14.86 -13.68
N ILE A 408 -5.14 -15.18 -14.87
CA ILE A 408 -4.31 -15.45 -16.05
C ILE A 408 -4.82 -14.55 -17.17
N ASP A 409 -4.00 -13.61 -17.62
CA ASP A 409 -4.31 -12.68 -18.70
C ASP A 409 -3.36 -12.86 -19.87
N HIS A 410 -3.83 -12.67 -21.09
CA HIS A 410 -2.96 -12.62 -22.26
C HIS A 410 -1.98 -11.46 -22.14
N TYR A 411 -0.68 -11.73 -22.29
CA TYR A 411 0.34 -10.69 -22.25
C TYR A 411 0.36 -9.91 -23.57
N LEU A 412 0.06 -8.61 -23.50
CA LEU A 412 0.06 -7.73 -24.66
C LEU A 412 1.50 -7.28 -24.99
N GLU A 413 2.26 -8.14 -25.66
CA GLU A 413 3.63 -7.82 -26.08
C GLU A 413 3.69 -6.58 -26.98
N ASN A 414 4.72 -5.75 -26.81
CA ASN A 414 4.97 -4.50 -27.53
C ASN A 414 3.82 -3.49 -27.45
N ALA A 415 3.02 -3.53 -26.38
CA ALA A 415 1.95 -2.58 -26.16
C ALA A 415 2.44 -1.35 -25.39
N ILE A 416 1.89 -0.18 -25.73
CA ILE A 416 2.13 1.05 -24.98
C ILE A 416 1.21 1.05 -23.77
N GLU A 417 1.76 1.13 -22.56
CA GLU A 417 0.98 1.28 -21.33
C GLU A 417 0.69 2.76 -21.02
N MET A 418 -0.46 3.01 -20.42
CA MET A 418 -0.92 4.35 -20.08
C MET A 418 -1.67 4.37 -18.76
N ASP A 419 -1.46 5.44 -17.99
CA ASP A 419 -2.27 5.79 -16.82
C ASP A 419 -3.14 7.00 -17.13
N VAL A 420 -4.37 6.98 -16.64
CA VAL A 420 -5.30 8.12 -16.74
C VAL A 420 -5.90 8.41 -15.38
N ASP A 421 -5.57 9.56 -14.81
CA ASP A 421 -6.19 10.04 -13.58
C ASP A 421 -7.38 10.95 -13.92
N ALA A 422 -8.49 10.74 -13.22
CA ALA A 422 -9.73 11.47 -13.43
C ALA A 422 -10.45 11.78 -12.11
N LEU A 423 -11.25 12.84 -12.13
CA LEU A 423 -12.20 13.22 -11.08
C LEU A 423 -13.63 12.97 -11.57
N ALA A 424 -14.50 12.51 -10.69
CA ALA A 424 -15.94 12.38 -10.97
C ALA A 424 -16.78 12.74 -9.74
N ASP A 425 -17.99 13.26 -9.95
CA ASP A 425 -18.98 13.54 -8.89
C ASP A 425 -20.25 12.66 -9.01
N GLY A 426 -20.11 11.51 -9.66
CA GLY A 426 -21.21 10.61 -9.99
C GLY A 426 -21.93 10.94 -11.30
N LYS A 427 -21.72 12.13 -11.88
CA LYS A 427 -22.33 12.54 -13.15
C LYS A 427 -21.30 13.09 -14.13
N ASP A 428 -20.61 14.15 -13.73
CA ASP A 428 -19.61 14.84 -14.52
C ASP A 428 -18.24 14.21 -14.25
N VAL A 429 -17.38 14.24 -15.27
CA VAL A 429 -16.07 13.60 -15.23
C VAL A 429 -15.04 14.50 -15.87
N TYR A 430 -13.98 14.78 -15.13
CA TYR A 430 -12.82 15.55 -15.57
C TYR A 430 -11.61 14.62 -15.70
N VAL A 431 -11.06 14.49 -16.91
CA VAL A 431 -9.81 13.76 -17.13
C VAL A 431 -8.66 14.69 -16.78
N ALA A 432 -7.98 14.40 -15.67
CA ALA A 432 -6.97 15.29 -15.12
C ALA A 432 -5.61 15.14 -15.80
N GLY A 433 -5.23 13.92 -16.16
CA GLY A 433 -3.95 13.66 -16.81
C GLY A 433 -3.96 12.34 -17.54
N ILE A 434 -3.39 12.34 -18.75
CA ILE A 434 -3.15 11.14 -19.53
C ILE A 434 -1.63 10.99 -19.59
N MET A 435 -1.13 9.90 -19.01
CA MET A 435 0.28 9.61 -18.91
C MET A 435 0.60 8.44 -19.81
N GLN A 436 1.60 8.61 -20.66
CA GLN A 436 2.11 7.54 -21.50
C GLN A 436 3.39 7.00 -20.90
N HIS A 437 3.49 5.69 -20.71
CA HIS A 437 4.73 5.07 -20.24
C HIS A 437 5.79 5.05 -21.35
N ILE A 438 7.05 5.06 -20.95
CA ILE A 438 8.19 4.90 -21.86
C ILE A 438 8.46 3.41 -22.09
N GLU A 439 8.41 2.62 -21.02
CA GLU A 439 8.45 1.18 -21.03
C GLU A 439 7.20 0.55 -21.65
N GLU A 440 7.34 -0.66 -22.20
CA GLU A 440 6.20 -1.44 -22.71
C GLU A 440 5.35 -2.00 -21.57
N ALA A 441 4.08 -2.28 -21.88
CA ALA A 441 3.18 -2.96 -20.96
C ALA A 441 3.80 -4.30 -20.54
N GLY A 442 3.88 -4.54 -19.23
CA GLY A 442 4.62 -5.68 -18.65
C GLY A 442 5.71 -5.26 -17.67
N ILE A 443 6.16 -4.01 -17.77
CA ILE A 443 6.86 -3.33 -16.68
C ILE A 443 5.81 -2.58 -15.87
N HIS A 444 5.77 -2.81 -14.56
CA HIS A 444 4.75 -2.26 -13.70
C HIS A 444 4.75 -0.72 -13.71
N SER A 445 3.59 -0.08 -13.83
CA SER A 445 3.41 1.39 -13.87
C SER A 445 4.21 2.21 -12.84
N GLY A 446 4.36 1.66 -11.63
CA GLY A 446 5.18 2.25 -10.57
C GLY A 446 6.68 2.34 -10.90
N ASP A 447 7.22 1.38 -11.65
CA ASP A 447 8.62 1.30 -12.06
C ASP A 447 8.87 1.94 -13.44
N SER A 448 7.83 2.15 -14.24
CA SER A 448 7.92 2.82 -15.53
C SER A 448 8.16 4.32 -15.38
N ALA A 449 8.97 4.86 -16.28
CA ALA A 449 8.95 6.28 -16.58
C ALA A 449 7.67 6.60 -17.35
N CYS A 450 7.13 7.80 -17.17
CA CYS A 450 5.96 8.24 -17.93
C CYS A 450 6.00 9.72 -18.25
N THR A 451 5.28 10.11 -19.32
CA THR A 451 5.18 11.49 -19.79
C THR A 451 3.76 12.00 -19.77
N LEU A 452 3.62 13.27 -19.38
CA LEU A 452 2.40 14.06 -19.48
C LEU A 452 2.74 15.38 -20.19
N PRO A 453 2.13 15.69 -21.35
CA PRO A 453 1.18 14.85 -22.10
C PRO A 453 1.86 13.65 -22.80
N PRO A 454 1.08 12.72 -23.42
CA PRO A 454 1.61 11.68 -24.30
C PRO A 454 2.41 12.28 -25.47
N TYR A 455 3.51 11.63 -25.87
CA TYR A 455 4.49 12.22 -26.79
C TYR A 455 4.36 11.77 -28.25
N ASN A 456 3.72 10.62 -28.51
CA ASN A 456 3.62 10.07 -29.86
C ASN A 456 2.26 9.40 -30.19
N LEU A 457 1.19 9.77 -29.49
CA LEU A 457 -0.16 9.26 -29.75
C LEU A 457 -0.94 10.14 -30.73
N ARG A 458 -1.75 9.50 -31.57
CA ARG A 458 -2.65 10.20 -32.49
C ARG A 458 -3.79 10.88 -31.70
N PRO A 459 -4.23 12.08 -32.10
CA PRO A 459 -5.32 12.79 -31.42
C PRO A 459 -6.61 11.97 -31.25
N ALA A 460 -6.96 11.15 -32.26
CA ALA A 460 -8.14 10.28 -32.19
C ALA A 460 -8.04 9.23 -31.08
N MET A 461 -6.85 8.68 -30.83
CA MET A 461 -6.61 7.72 -29.75
C MET A 461 -6.73 8.41 -28.37
N ILE A 462 -6.23 9.64 -28.25
CA ILE A 462 -6.37 10.43 -27.02
C ILE A 462 -7.85 10.68 -26.69
N GLU A 463 -8.67 11.02 -27.68
CA GLU A 463 -10.11 11.19 -27.48
C GLU A 463 -10.82 9.88 -27.13
N GLU A 464 -10.40 8.75 -27.70
CA GLU A 464 -10.95 7.44 -27.34
C GLU A 464 -10.60 7.05 -25.90
N ILE A 465 -9.38 7.30 -25.44
CA ILE A 465 -8.97 7.11 -24.04
C ILE A 465 -9.84 7.95 -23.11
N LYS A 466 -10.04 9.24 -23.42
CA LYS A 466 -10.92 10.11 -22.63
C LYS A 466 -12.36 9.61 -22.63
N ARG A 467 -12.88 9.17 -23.78
CA ARG A 467 -14.24 8.64 -23.91
C ARG A 467 -14.44 7.40 -23.02
N GLN A 468 -13.53 6.43 -23.08
CA GLN A 468 -13.60 5.23 -22.23
C GLN A 468 -13.45 5.57 -20.75
N THR A 469 -12.52 6.47 -20.40
CA THR A 469 -12.35 6.93 -19.00
C THR A 469 -13.63 7.55 -18.45
N ARG A 470 -14.28 8.45 -19.21
CA ARG A 470 -15.55 9.07 -18.81
C ARG A 470 -16.69 8.05 -18.70
N LEU A 471 -16.73 7.07 -19.59
CA LEU A 471 -17.73 6.00 -19.55
C LEU A 471 -17.55 5.14 -18.28
N LEU A 472 -16.32 4.68 -18.01
CA LEU A 472 -15.99 3.89 -16.83
C LEU A 472 -16.35 4.62 -15.53
N ALA A 473 -15.97 5.89 -15.40
CA ALA A 473 -16.28 6.70 -14.22
C ALA A 473 -17.79 6.81 -13.94
N ARG A 474 -18.60 7.05 -14.99
CA ARG A 474 -20.05 7.19 -14.87
C ARG A 474 -20.73 5.88 -14.50
N GLU A 475 -20.31 4.79 -15.14
CA GLU A 475 -20.90 3.47 -14.97
C GLU A 475 -20.53 2.83 -13.63
N LEU A 476 -19.33 3.13 -13.10
CA LEU A 476 -18.92 2.81 -11.73
C LEU A 476 -19.49 3.79 -10.68
N ARG A 477 -20.12 4.88 -11.11
CA ARG A 477 -20.62 5.97 -10.24
C ARG A 477 -19.54 6.51 -9.31
N VAL A 478 -18.36 6.75 -9.86
CA VAL A 478 -17.21 7.28 -9.12
C VAL A 478 -17.56 8.66 -8.53
N VAL A 479 -17.23 8.84 -7.25
CA VAL A 479 -17.29 10.12 -6.55
C VAL A 479 -15.93 10.36 -5.88
N GLY A 480 -15.16 11.31 -6.39
CA GLY A 480 -13.77 11.54 -6.00
C GLY A 480 -12.80 11.21 -7.14
N LEU A 481 -11.70 10.51 -6.81
CA LEU A 481 -10.65 10.13 -7.76
C LEU A 481 -10.91 8.74 -8.37
N MET A 482 -10.46 8.57 -9.61
CA MET A 482 -10.30 7.29 -10.27
C MET A 482 -9.05 7.32 -11.14
N ASN A 483 -8.35 6.19 -11.20
CA ASN A 483 -7.29 5.91 -12.13
C ASN A 483 -7.70 4.77 -13.07
N VAL A 484 -7.34 4.86 -14.34
CA VAL A 484 -7.54 3.80 -15.33
C VAL A 484 -6.22 3.48 -16.00
N GLN A 485 -5.88 2.21 -16.08
CA GLN A 485 -4.73 1.73 -16.85
C GLN A 485 -5.18 1.13 -18.17
N PHE A 486 -4.57 1.59 -19.25
CA PHE A 486 -4.81 1.10 -20.60
C PHE A 486 -3.53 0.55 -21.22
N ALA A 487 -3.72 -0.35 -22.20
CA ALA A 487 -2.68 -0.75 -23.14
C ALA A 487 -3.14 -0.45 -24.58
N ILE A 488 -2.23 0.06 -25.41
CA ILE A 488 -2.46 0.23 -26.85
C ILE A 488 -1.58 -0.76 -27.59
N LYS A 489 -2.21 -1.66 -28.35
CA LYS A 489 -1.52 -2.60 -29.24
C LYS A 489 -2.15 -2.57 -30.62
N ASP A 490 -1.34 -2.39 -31.67
CA ASP A 490 -1.80 -2.35 -33.05
C ASP A 490 -2.98 -1.37 -33.26
N ASP A 491 -2.88 -0.19 -32.62
CA ASP A 491 -3.91 0.86 -32.64
C ASP A 491 -5.26 0.47 -32.00
N VAL A 492 -5.26 -0.59 -31.18
CA VAL A 492 -6.39 -1.04 -30.38
C VAL A 492 -6.16 -0.70 -28.90
N LEU A 493 -7.13 -0.02 -28.29
CA LEU A 493 -7.14 0.29 -26.86
C LEU A 493 -7.74 -0.87 -26.05
N TYR A 494 -7.04 -1.31 -25.02
CA TYR A 494 -7.44 -2.34 -24.07
C TYR A 494 -7.45 -1.78 -22.65
N VAL A 495 -8.49 -2.08 -21.87
CA VAL A 495 -8.54 -1.79 -20.43
C VAL A 495 -7.76 -2.86 -19.68
N LEU A 496 -6.79 -2.46 -18.85
CA LEU A 496 -6.04 -3.37 -17.99
C LEU A 496 -6.71 -3.48 -16.61
N GLU A 497 -6.87 -2.34 -15.95
CA GLU A 497 -7.50 -2.20 -14.63
C GLU A 497 -8.11 -0.80 -14.43
N VAL A 498 -9.04 -0.71 -13.48
CA VAL A 498 -9.61 0.55 -13.00
C VAL A 498 -9.49 0.59 -11.49
N ASN A 499 -8.94 1.68 -10.97
CA ASN A 499 -8.75 1.91 -9.55
C ASN A 499 -9.64 3.11 -9.14
N PRO A 500 -10.86 2.90 -8.60
CA PRO A 500 -11.78 3.98 -8.20
C PRO A 500 -11.37 4.65 -6.88
N ARG A 501 -10.12 5.11 -6.84
CA ARG A 501 -9.39 5.67 -5.70
C ARG A 501 -8.24 6.56 -6.17
N ALA A 502 -7.53 7.17 -5.23
CA ALA A 502 -6.26 7.80 -5.55
C ALA A 502 -5.23 6.77 -6.06
N SER A 503 -4.51 7.13 -7.10
CA SER A 503 -3.31 6.46 -7.59
C SER A 503 -2.05 7.18 -7.09
N ARG A 504 -0.90 6.52 -7.23
CA ARG A 504 0.40 7.14 -6.91
C ARG A 504 0.76 8.30 -7.86
N THR A 505 0.14 8.36 -9.04
CA THR A 505 0.42 9.39 -10.05
C THR A 505 -0.29 10.73 -9.76
N VAL A 506 -1.24 10.76 -8.83
CA VAL A 506 -2.01 11.96 -8.47
C VAL A 506 -1.14 13.17 -8.12
N PRO A 507 -0.08 13.07 -7.29
CA PRO A 507 0.81 14.20 -7.02
C PRO A 507 1.55 14.68 -8.28
N PHE A 508 2.07 13.75 -9.10
CA PHE A 508 2.73 14.08 -10.37
C PHE A 508 1.78 14.82 -11.31
N VAL A 509 0.56 14.31 -11.51
CA VAL A 509 -0.48 14.97 -12.33
C VAL A 509 -0.82 16.35 -11.79
N ALA A 510 -0.98 16.49 -10.46
CA ALA A 510 -1.27 17.77 -9.83
C ALA A 510 -0.17 18.81 -10.08
N LYS A 511 1.11 18.39 -10.00
CA LYS A 511 2.25 19.27 -10.23
C LYS A 511 2.45 19.60 -11.71
N ALA A 512 2.24 18.65 -12.62
CA ALA A 512 2.37 18.86 -14.05
C ALA A 512 1.27 19.78 -14.60
N THR A 513 0.04 19.63 -14.12
CA THR A 513 -1.12 20.38 -14.63
C THR A 513 -1.37 21.69 -13.87
N GLY A 514 -0.86 21.79 -12.63
CA GLY A 514 -1.20 22.86 -11.70
C GLY A 514 -2.61 22.73 -11.10
N VAL A 515 -3.34 21.65 -11.39
CA VAL A 515 -4.69 21.40 -10.86
C VAL A 515 -4.58 20.62 -9.55
N PRO A 516 -5.12 21.12 -8.43
CA PRO A 516 -5.02 20.46 -7.13
C PRO A 516 -6.03 19.30 -7.01
N VAL A 517 -5.87 18.26 -7.84
CA VAL A 517 -6.84 17.18 -8.01
C VAL A 517 -7.26 16.50 -6.71
N ALA A 518 -6.33 16.24 -5.78
CA ALA A 518 -6.66 15.66 -4.47
C ALA A 518 -7.53 16.59 -3.59
N LYS A 519 -7.33 17.91 -3.65
CA LYS A 519 -8.17 18.88 -2.94
C LYS A 519 -9.60 18.86 -3.48
N ILE A 520 -9.73 18.86 -4.81
CA ILE A 520 -11.03 18.85 -5.49
C ILE A 520 -11.75 17.54 -5.19
N ALA A 521 -11.05 16.40 -5.28
CA ALA A 521 -11.61 15.09 -4.96
C ALA A 521 -12.18 15.04 -3.54
N ALA A 522 -11.46 15.55 -2.54
CA ALA A 522 -11.93 15.58 -1.16
C ALA A 522 -13.23 16.37 -0.98
N ARG A 523 -13.32 17.54 -1.62
CA ARG A 523 -14.53 18.38 -1.59
C ARG A 523 -15.71 17.74 -2.32
N VAL A 524 -15.44 17.04 -3.43
CA VAL A 524 -16.46 16.25 -4.16
C VAL A 524 -16.96 15.08 -3.31
N MET A 525 -16.07 14.36 -2.63
CA MET A 525 -16.45 13.29 -1.69
C MET A 525 -17.28 13.83 -0.51
N ALA A 526 -17.10 15.10 -0.13
CA ALA A 526 -17.89 15.79 0.88
C ALA A 526 -19.21 16.40 0.34
N GLY A 527 -19.50 16.26 -0.96
CA GLY A 527 -20.80 16.60 -1.57
C GLY A 527 -20.80 17.80 -2.52
N GLU A 528 -19.65 18.42 -2.82
CA GLU A 528 -19.59 19.49 -3.82
C GLU A 528 -19.61 18.94 -5.25
N ALA A 529 -20.29 19.64 -6.16
CA ALA A 529 -20.30 19.28 -7.59
C ALA A 529 -19.01 19.72 -8.28
N LEU A 530 -18.53 18.95 -9.27
CA LEU A 530 -17.35 19.31 -10.07
C LEU A 530 -17.52 20.64 -10.80
N ALA A 531 -18.76 21.00 -11.18
CA ALA A 531 -19.08 22.29 -11.79
C ALA A 531 -18.75 23.51 -10.91
N SER A 532 -18.48 23.31 -9.62
CA SER A 532 -18.09 24.39 -8.69
C SER A 532 -16.61 24.77 -8.83
N PHE A 533 -15.83 24.04 -9.63
CA PHE A 533 -14.40 24.22 -9.82
C PHE A 533 -14.08 24.66 -11.26
N ASP A 534 -13.07 25.51 -11.43
CA ASP A 534 -12.55 25.90 -12.76
C ASP A 534 -11.73 24.75 -13.38
N LEU A 535 -12.43 23.78 -13.96
CA LEU A 535 -11.87 22.56 -14.55
C LEU A 535 -11.86 22.62 -16.08
N ALA A 536 -11.34 23.71 -16.64
CA ALA A 536 -11.10 23.79 -18.06
C ALA A 536 -10.00 22.80 -18.49
N GLU A 537 -10.19 22.15 -19.62
CA GLU A 537 -9.18 21.29 -20.22
C GLU A 537 -8.02 22.16 -20.72
N LYS A 538 -6.88 22.09 -20.02
CA LYS A 538 -5.65 22.83 -20.37
C LYS A 538 -4.56 21.81 -20.66
N ILE A 539 -4.10 21.77 -21.91
CA ILE A 539 -2.88 21.04 -22.25
C ILE A 539 -1.71 21.88 -21.74
N PRO A 540 -0.85 21.35 -20.85
CA PRO A 540 0.30 22.10 -20.37
C PRO A 540 1.19 22.54 -21.54
N ALA A 541 1.73 23.76 -21.47
CA ALA A 541 2.70 24.26 -22.47
C ALA A 541 4.11 23.63 -22.31
N HIS A 542 4.23 22.63 -21.44
CA HIS A 542 5.46 21.91 -21.12
C HIS A 542 5.18 20.40 -21.14
N VAL A 543 6.27 19.63 -21.18
CA VAL A 543 6.28 18.19 -20.98
C VAL A 543 6.84 17.91 -19.59
N ALA A 544 6.10 17.12 -18.81
CA ALA A 544 6.54 16.58 -17.54
C ALA A 544 6.84 15.09 -17.72
N VAL A 545 8.01 14.66 -17.24
CA VAL A 545 8.41 13.24 -17.24
C VAL A 545 8.64 12.81 -15.80
N LYS A 546 7.95 11.75 -15.38
CA LYS A 546 8.21 11.03 -14.13
C LYS A 546 9.20 9.90 -14.41
N GLU A 547 10.17 9.72 -13.52
CA GLU A 547 11.15 8.63 -13.56
C GLU A 547 11.21 7.93 -12.19
N ALA A 548 11.43 6.61 -12.18
CA ALA A 548 11.45 5.81 -10.96
C ALA A 548 12.87 5.70 -10.36
N VAL A 549 12.94 5.62 -9.03
CA VAL A 549 14.19 5.43 -8.27
C VAL A 549 14.19 4.06 -7.61
N PHE A 550 15.25 3.27 -7.88
CA PHE A 550 15.34 1.87 -7.47
C PHE A 550 16.32 1.64 -6.31
N PRO A 551 16.00 0.71 -5.39
CA PRO A 551 16.84 0.44 -4.23
C PRO A 551 17.89 -0.66 -4.48
N PHE A 552 18.16 -1.07 -5.73
CA PHE A 552 18.98 -2.25 -6.05
C PHE A 552 20.36 -2.26 -5.37
N ALA A 553 20.99 -1.09 -5.20
CA ALA A 553 22.27 -0.99 -4.50
C ALA A 553 22.22 -1.43 -3.01
N ARG A 554 21.03 -1.49 -2.41
CA ARG A 554 20.80 -1.95 -1.03
C ARG A 554 20.53 -3.46 -0.93
N PHE A 555 20.26 -4.12 -2.06
CA PHE A 555 19.85 -5.52 -2.14
C PHE A 555 20.83 -6.28 -3.05
N PRO A 556 21.95 -6.81 -2.52
CA PRO A 556 22.92 -7.54 -3.32
C PRO A 556 22.32 -8.83 -3.88
N ASN A 557 22.86 -9.29 -5.01
CA ASN A 557 22.46 -10.50 -5.73
C ASN A 557 21.03 -10.49 -6.31
N VAL A 558 20.32 -9.37 -6.23
CA VAL A 558 19.02 -9.21 -6.87
C VAL A 558 19.20 -8.95 -8.36
N ASP A 559 18.36 -9.61 -9.15
CA ASP A 559 18.20 -9.27 -10.55
C ASP A 559 17.59 -7.86 -10.71
N THR A 560 18.35 -6.97 -11.34
CA THR A 560 17.97 -5.57 -11.63
C THR A 560 17.02 -5.46 -12.83
N ILE A 561 16.58 -6.58 -13.40
CA ILE A 561 15.56 -6.60 -14.44
C ILE A 561 14.20 -6.13 -13.88
N LEU A 562 13.58 -5.25 -14.66
CA LEU A 562 12.22 -4.75 -14.44
C LEU A 562 11.20 -5.78 -14.92
N GLY A 563 10.00 -5.74 -14.33
CA GLY A 563 8.94 -6.66 -14.69
C GLY A 563 7.59 -6.24 -14.11
N PRO A 564 6.63 -7.17 -14.05
CA PRO A 564 5.26 -6.86 -13.66
C PRO A 564 5.10 -6.59 -12.15
N GLU A 565 6.13 -6.84 -11.35
CA GLU A 565 6.16 -6.50 -9.93
C GLU A 565 6.98 -5.23 -9.67
N MET A 566 6.36 -4.25 -8.99
CA MET A 566 7.00 -3.00 -8.62
C MET A 566 8.12 -3.20 -7.60
N LYS A 567 9.28 -2.57 -7.84
CA LYS A 567 10.45 -2.57 -6.95
C LYS A 567 10.98 -1.17 -6.60
N SER A 568 10.54 -0.12 -7.27
CA SER A 568 10.96 1.27 -7.00
C SER A 568 10.50 1.76 -5.63
N THR A 569 11.28 2.68 -5.05
CA THR A 569 11.04 3.27 -3.71
C THR A 569 10.67 4.74 -3.76
N GLY A 570 10.76 5.38 -4.92
CA GLY A 570 10.42 6.79 -5.10
C GLY A 570 10.47 7.19 -6.56
N GLU A 571 10.25 8.47 -6.81
CA GLU A 571 10.17 9.04 -8.15
C GLU A 571 10.73 10.47 -8.20
N VAL A 572 11.06 10.91 -9.41
CA VAL A 572 11.50 12.28 -9.71
C VAL A 572 10.75 12.82 -10.92
N MET A 573 10.72 14.16 -11.05
CA MET A 573 10.02 14.85 -12.13
C MET A 573 10.97 15.76 -12.92
N GLY A 574 11.11 15.51 -14.21
CA GLY A 574 11.78 16.39 -15.17
C GLY A 574 10.76 17.22 -15.95
N ILE A 575 10.97 18.55 -16.04
CA ILE A 575 10.10 19.45 -16.79
C ILE A 575 10.91 20.23 -17.83
N ASP A 576 10.43 20.25 -19.07
CA ASP A 576 10.94 21.10 -20.14
C ASP A 576 9.84 21.34 -21.19
N VAL A 577 10.07 22.24 -22.15
CA VAL A 577 9.17 22.40 -23.31
C VAL A 577 9.40 21.32 -24.35
N ASP A 578 10.56 20.64 -24.31
CA ASP A 578 10.93 19.53 -25.18
C ASP A 578 11.00 18.21 -24.40
N PHE A 579 10.37 17.16 -24.95
CA PHE A 579 10.33 15.84 -24.33
C PHE A 579 11.72 15.28 -24.02
N ARG A 580 12.68 15.40 -24.94
CA ARG A 580 14.02 14.79 -24.78
C ARG A 580 14.77 15.44 -23.62
N ARG A 581 14.62 16.76 -23.46
CA ARG A 581 15.20 17.50 -22.32
C ARG A 581 14.49 17.19 -21.01
N ALA A 582 13.17 17.08 -21.01
CA ALA A 582 12.40 16.68 -19.83
C ALA A 582 12.83 15.28 -19.36
N PHE A 583 12.98 14.33 -20.29
CA PHE A 583 13.47 12.98 -20.02
C PHE A 583 14.92 12.95 -19.54
N ALA A 584 15.82 13.76 -20.12
CA ALA A 584 17.19 13.88 -19.62
C ALA A 584 17.24 14.45 -18.19
N LYS A 585 16.37 15.42 -17.86
CA LYS A 585 16.24 15.97 -16.50
C LYS A 585 15.72 14.94 -15.51
N SER A 586 14.74 14.11 -15.88
CA SER A 586 14.21 13.07 -15.00
C SER A 586 15.27 12.00 -14.72
N GLN A 587 16.01 11.56 -15.74
CA GLN A 587 17.13 10.62 -15.60
C GLN A 587 18.22 11.16 -14.66
N LEU A 588 18.64 12.42 -14.84
CA LEU A 588 19.59 13.08 -13.94
C LEU A 588 19.04 13.18 -12.50
N GLY A 589 17.75 13.50 -12.35
CA GLY A 589 17.08 13.55 -11.05
C GLY A 589 17.09 12.20 -10.34
N ALA A 590 16.95 11.09 -11.08
CA ALA A 590 16.97 9.73 -10.55
C ALA A 590 18.39 9.25 -10.18
N GLY A 591 19.41 10.10 -10.39
CA GLY A 591 20.82 9.78 -10.16
C GLY A 591 21.49 9.06 -11.33
N THR A 592 20.81 8.94 -12.48
CA THR A 592 21.39 8.34 -13.69
C THR A 592 22.17 9.39 -14.47
N HIS A 593 23.49 9.21 -14.53
CA HIS A 593 24.37 10.02 -15.38
C HIS A 593 24.65 9.28 -16.69
N LEU A 594 23.96 9.67 -17.76
CA LEU A 594 24.20 9.11 -19.08
C LEU A 594 25.59 9.53 -19.60
N PRO A 595 26.43 8.58 -20.05
CA PRO A 595 27.72 8.91 -20.62
C PRO A 595 27.54 9.72 -21.91
N THR A 596 28.45 10.65 -22.17
CA THR A 596 28.47 11.47 -23.40
C THR A 596 29.55 11.03 -24.40
N SER A 597 30.41 10.10 -23.99
CA SER A 597 31.43 9.46 -24.82
C SER A 597 31.80 8.09 -24.24
N GLY A 598 32.53 7.26 -25.00
CA GLY A 598 33.02 5.96 -24.55
C GLY A 598 32.54 4.80 -25.41
N THR A 599 32.39 3.63 -24.79
CA THR A 599 31.93 2.39 -25.45
C THR A 599 30.59 1.96 -24.89
N VAL A 600 29.60 1.72 -25.75
CA VAL A 600 28.29 1.18 -25.39
C VAL A 600 28.27 -0.32 -25.63
N PHE A 601 27.82 -1.09 -24.63
CA PHE A 601 27.60 -2.53 -24.75
C PHE A 601 26.16 -2.82 -25.16
N LEU A 602 25.96 -3.56 -26.26
CA LEU A 602 24.66 -3.91 -26.83
C LEU A 602 24.48 -5.43 -26.84
N SER A 603 23.41 -5.90 -26.19
CA SER A 603 23.02 -7.31 -26.21
C SER A 603 21.50 -7.41 -26.08
N VAL A 604 20.83 -7.76 -27.17
CA VAL A 604 19.36 -7.79 -27.24
C VAL A 604 18.84 -9.14 -27.73
N LYS A 605 17.59 -9.45 -27.40
CA LYS A 605 16.86 -10.63 -27.92
C LYS A 605 16.67 -10.50 -29.43
N ASP A 606 16.54 -11.63 -30.12
CA ASP A 606 16.54 -11.67 -31.60
C ASP A 606 15.47 -10.77 -32.24
N ARG A 607 14.31 -10.63 -31.61
CA ARG A 607 13.21 -9.79 -32.09
C ARG A 607 13.48 -8.28 -32.05
N ASP A 608 14.39 -7.81 -31.19
CA ASP A 608 14.70 -6.36 -31.06
C ASP A 608 15.84 -5.93 -31.99
N LYS A 609 16.52 -6.89 -32.62
CA LYS A 609 17.66 -6.61 -33.51
C LYS A 609 17.31 -5.62 -34.63
N PRO A 610 16.15 -5.70 -35.30
CA PRO A 610 15.78 -4.73 -36.33
C PRO A 610 15.76 -3.28 -35.83
N GLU A 611 15.16 -3.01 -34.67
CA GLU A 611 15.11 -1.67 -34.07
C GLU A 611 16.46 -1.23 -33.52
N LEU A 612 17.27 -2.18 -33.04
CA LEU A 612 18.62 -1.91 -32.54
C LEU A 612 19.54 -1.33 -33.63
N ALA A 613 19.37 -1.70 -34.90
CA ALA A 613 20.24 -1.23 -35.98
C ALA A 613 20.21 0.31 -36.12
N GLU A 614 19.03 0.91 -36.05
CA GLU A 614 18.89 2.38 -36.12
C GLU A 614 19.52 3.05 -34.88
N LEU A 615 19.29 2.47 -33.69
CA LEU A 615 19.89 2.97 -32.46
C LEU A 615 21.44 2.91 -32.50
N ALA A 616 21.99 1.80 -32.99
CA ALA A 616 23.43 1.61 -33.13
C ALA A 616 24.05 2.65 -34.09
N GLN A 617 23.41 2.92 -35.23
CA GLN A 617 23.84 3.97 -36.16
C GLN A 617 23.85 5.35 -35.50
N ARG A 618 22.81 5.68 -34.71
CA ARG A 618 22.73 6.94 -33.97
C ARG A 618 23.84 7.06 -32.93
N LEU A 619 24.13 6.00 -32.19
CA LEU A 619 25.21 5.97 -31.20
C LEU A 619 26.59 6.17 -31.85
N VAL A 620 26.86 5.51 -32.98
CA VAL A 620 28.10 5.72 -33.75
C VAL A 620 28.17 7.16 -34.27
N GLY A 621 27.06 7.71 -34.77
CA GLY A 621 26.98 9.10 -35.21
C GLY A 621 27.26 10.12 -34.10
N LEU A 622 26.98 9.76 -32.84
CA LEU A 622 27.33 10.55 -31.64
C LEU A 622 28.79 10.34 -31.18
N GLY A 623 29.56 9.46 -31.84
CA GLY A 623 30.97 9.20 -31.54
C GLY A 623 31.22 8.06 -30.55
N PHE A 624 30.22 7.26 -30.20
CA PHE A 624 30.41 6.09 -29.35
C PHE A 624 31.04 4.92 -30.11
N LYS A 625 31.86 4.14 -29.40
CA LYS A 625 32.27 2.80 -29.84
C LYS A 625 31.20 1.80 -29.43
N LEU A 626 30.98 0.76 -30.22
CA LEU A 626 30.02 -0.31 -29.90
C LEU A 626 30.76 -1.60 -29.56
N ALA A 627 30.28 -2.29 -28.53
CA ALA A 627 30.62 -3.68 -28.22
C ALA A 627 29.33 -4.46 -28.06
N GLY A 628 29.33 -5.77 -28.31
CA GLY A 628 28.12 -6.57 -28.13
C GLY A 628 28.38 -8.05 -28.08
N THR A 629 27.37 -8.82 -27.65
CA THR A 629 27.44 -10.28 -27.67
C THR A 629 27.47 -10.80 -29.10
N ARG A 630 27.99 -12.02 -29.29
CA ARG A 630 28.19 -12.65 -30.62
C ARG A 630 26.96 -12.54 -31.53
N GLY A 631 25.77 -12.77 -30.99
CA GLY A 631 24.52 -12.75 -31.76
C GLY A 631 24.08 -11.35 -32.19
N THR A 632 24.31 -10.35 -31.34
CA THR A 632 24.01 -8.94 -31.63
C THR A 632 25.07 -8.33 -32.56
N ALA A 633 26.36 -8.57 -32.27
CA ALA A 633 27.47 -8.04 -33.05
C ALA A 633 27.61 -8.65 -34.45
N ARG A 634 27.01 -9.82 -34.72
CA ARG A 634 26.92 -10.38 -36.09
C ARG A 634 25.82 -9.70 -36.91
N TYR A 635 24.77 -9.22 -36.24
CA TYR A 635 23.62 -8.61 -36.89
C TYR A 635 23.88 -7.15 -37.27
N LEU A 636 24.49 -6.39 -36.33
CA LEU A 636 25.01 -5.04 -36.56
C LEU A 636 26.23 -5.08 -37.48
#